data_AF-A0A4S2KYT8-F1
#
_entry.id   AF-A0A4S2KYT8-F1
#
_cell.length_a   1.000
_cell.length_b   1.000
_cell.length_c   1.000
_cell.angle_alpha   90.00
_cell.angle_beta   90.00
_cell.angle_gamma   90.00
#
_symmetry.space_group_name_H-M   'P 1'
#
loop_
_entity.id
_entity.type
_entity.pdbx_description
1 polymer ?
#
loop_
_entity_poly.entity_id
_entity_poly.type
_entity_poly.pdbx_seq_one_letter_code
_entity_poly.pdbx_strand_id
1 'polypeptide(L)'
;MSQNKKCATLSEVNNKFTEDVLINIVSKVSNGKEVQLTDWSFNEGSAKGDNYLSNVYKGKVYGTIDGNPKQYVQANVVVKSMPKNPGTRKTLRCADFFSNEIAFYTQIANRFENFLAEKGQSDLLRIPRHIISSADDENGFLVLEDASCLGFHAISRQNCLDWPECSAVLETLSKFHAISFAYKDQRKEEFAKITDSLTETFFGRENWDWYKGYHEKVQVVVKHALATEYPDSKAEKQYNSYGLGALFDKCTELCKRRDAPTSVVVEGDCWAPNFLIRDVGQNQKQTIMLDFQLARCASPVTDLSFLIYACTLKSFRDQYFDEMLKVYHSELSNAIKSLGSDPEKLYPWDLFMKEVKEQFVFGVFTSLEAIPLCQLNVSESFTIDTAVKGDEAIDIGDAVDLPCNETASGRQRLADKKLTDIAKHALKMEYPNSKAEKQFNSYEFGSLYHKCSELIERKDAPTSIITAGDCWAPNFLVRDAGRNKKEALMLDFQLARCANPITDLSHLIYSCTQKSFRDQHYDDILKIYHSELSSAIKSLGSEPEKIYPWDLFMREVKEYFIIGLTFSMEAVPFCLLDPSQSFDLDAIIKGDEAVNIVDVMTLSNIETSSGRQRLADKKLTDIAKHALKMEYPNSEAEKQFNSYEFGSLYDKCSELIERKDAPTSIITAGDCWAPNFLVRDAGQNKKEALILDFQLARCANPITDLSFLIYSCTQKPFRDQYYDDILKIYHSELSNAIKSLGSEPEKIYPWDLFMREVKEYFIIGLTFATEAVPFCLLDPSQSFDLDAIIKGDEAVNIADVWSLSNIETSSGRQRLADIIVHAVENGYL
;
A
#
# COMPACT_ATOMS: atom_id res chain seq x y z
N MET A 1 32.45 -17.07 29.44
CA MET A 1 32.84 -17.87 28.26
C MET A 1 31.65 -18.72 27.83
N SER A 2 30.96 -18.29 26.78
CA SER A 2 30.00 -19.04 25.93
C SER A 2 29.34 -17.98 25.03
N GLN A 3 29.24 -18.04 23.70
CA GLN A 3 29.54 -19.03 22.67
C GLN A 3 30.27 -18.29 21.52
N ASN A 4 31.25 -18.93 20.88
CA ASN A 4 31.91 -18.43 19.67
C ASN A 4 30.88 -18.17 18.55
N LYS A 5 30.58 -16.90 18.26
CA LYS A 5 30.07 -16.52 16.92
C LYS A 5 31.23 -16.75 15.96
N LYS A 6 31.07 -17.67 15.01
CA LYS A 6 32.07 -17.93 13.95
C LYS A 6 32.30 -16.64 13.16
N CYS A 7 33.48 -16.05 13.28
CA CYS A 7 33.95 -15.00 12.39
C CYS A 7 34.31 -15.63 11.04
N ALA A 8 33.84 -15.07 9.94
CA ALA A 8 34.23 -15.49 8.60
C ALA A 8 35.71 -15.15 8.35
N THR A 9 36.45 -16.07 7.73
CA THR A 9 37.80 -15.82 7.22
C THR A 9 37.74 -14.91 5.97
N LEU A 10 38.85 -14.25 5.61
CA LEU A 10 38.86 -13.36 4.45
C LEU A 10 38.56 -14.11 3.13
N SER A 11 39.07 -15.34 2.98
CA SER A 11 38.74 -16.20 1.84
C SER A 11 37.29 -16.72 1.87
N GLU A 12 36.66 -16.78 3.05
CA GLU A 12 35.22 -16.99 3.16
C GLU A 12 34.44 -15.81 2.59
N VAL A 13 34.87 -14.57 2.86
CA VAL A 13 34.29 -13.35 2.30
C VAL A 13 34.43 -13.31 0.77
N ASN A 14 35.66 -13.41 0.25
CA ASN A 14 35.95 -13.49 -1.18
C ASN A 14 37.40 -13.95 -1.40
N ASN A 15 37.69 -14.72 -2.47
CA ASN A 15 39.04 -15.22 -2.72
C ASN A 15 40.09 -14.11 -2.93
N LYS A 16 39.66 -12.92 -3.36
CA LYS A 16 40.52 -11.74 -3.53
C LYS A 16 40.48 -10.77 -2.34
N PHE A 17 39.75 -11.09 -1.28
CA PHE A 17 39.75 -10.30 -0.06
C PHE A 17 40.98 -10.68 0.78
N THR A 18 42.00 -9.84 0.76
CA THR A 18 43.29 -10.06 1.46
C THR A 18 43.52 -9.01 2.55
N GLU A 19 44.57 -9.19 3.36
CA GLU A 19 44.97 -8.16 4.33
C GLU A 19 45.33 -6.83 3.66
N ASP A 20 45.88 -6.84 2.43
CA ASP A 20 46.12 -5.62 1.65
C ASP A 20 44.82 -4.87 1.35
N VAL A 21 43.71 -5.58 1.09
CA VAL A 21 42.39 -4.96 0.93
C VAL A 21 41.95 -4.30 2.23
N LEU A 22 42.18 -4.93 3.38
CA LEU A 22 41.87 -4.35 4.70
C LEU A 22 42.70 -3.09 4.99
N ILE A 23 43.99 -3.11 4.67
CA ILE A 23 44.88 -1.95 4.78
C ILE A 23 44.36 -0.81 3.91
N ASN A 24 43.96 -1.10 2.66
CA ASN A 24 43.39 -0.10 1.76
C ASN A 24 42.06 0.48 2.28
N ILE A 25 41.18 -0.34 2.87
CA ILE A 25 39.94 0.12 3.52
C ILE A 25 40.26 1.14 4.62
N VAL A 26 41.17 0.79 5.53
CA VAL A 26 41.53 1.64 6.67
C VAL A 26 42.24 2.91 6.22
N SER A 27 43.14 2.81 5.22
CA SER A 27 43.80 3.97 4.63
C SER A 27 42.79 4.91 3.98
N LYS A 28 41.83 4.39 3.21
CA LYS A 28 40.77 5.18 2.55
C LYS A 28 39.89 5.91 3.55
N VAL A 29 39.49 5.27 4.65
CA VAL A 29 38.72 5.91 5.74
C VAL A 29 39.57 6.95 6.48
N SER A 30 40.90 6.82 6.46
CA SER A 30 41.86 7.75 7.05
C SER A 30 42.36 8.83 6.09
N ASN A 31 41.65 9.10 4.99
CA ASN A 31 42.04 10.08 3.96
C ASN A 31 43.41 9.78 3.30
N GLY A 32 43.74 8.50 3.10
CA GLY A 32 44.95 8.07 2.40
C GLY A 32 46.23 8.09 3.25
N LYS A 33 46.11 8.17 4.57
CA LYS A 33 47.28 8.08 5.48
C LYS A 33 47.89 6.68 5.49
N GLU A 34 49.14 6.61 5.94
CA GLU A 34 49.82 5.34 6.19
C GLU A 34 49.19 4.67 7.41
N VAL A 35 48.86 3.38 7.29
CA VAL A 35 48.14 2.64 8.32
C VAL A 35 48.76 1.26 8.54
N GLN A 36 48.71 0.78 9.78
CA GLN A 36 49.04 -0.60 10.13
C GLN A 36 47.77 -1.31 10.60
N LEU A 37 47.43 -2.41 9.93
CA LEU A 37 46.30 -3.26 10.33
C LEU A 37 46.58 -3.88 11.70
N THR A 38 45.62 -3.79 12.62
CA THR A 38 45.76 -4.36 13.97
C THR A 38 44.81 -5.51 14.25
N ASP A 39 43.56 -5.42 13.78
CA ASP A 39 42.54 -6.44 14.03
C ASP A 39 41.40 -6.33 13.01
N TRP A 40 40.62 -7.38 12.83
CA TRP A 40 39.43 -7.37 11.99
C TRP A 40 38.43 -8.46 12.37
N SER A 41 37.16 -8.25 12.03
CA SER A 41 36.11 -9.27 12.18
C SER A 41 35.05 -9.12 11.10
N PHE A 42 34.64 -10.23 10.50
CA PHE A 42 33.54 -10.29 9.53
C PHE A 42 32.51 -11.33 9.97
N ASN A 43 31.24 -10.98 9.87
CA ASN A 43 30.12 -11.88 10.12
C ASN A 43 29.16 -11.81 8.93
N GLU A 44 28.37 -12.85 8.70
CA GLU A 44 27.27 -12.80 7.74
C GLU A 44 26.34 -11.62 8.09
N GLY A 45 26.05 -10.82 7.07
CA GLY A 45 25.40 -9.51 7.19
C GLY A 45 23.92 -9.50 6.87
N SER A 46 23.38 -10.61 6.35
CA SER A 46 21.99 -10.75 5.90
C SER A 46 21.32 -12.01 6.46
N ALA A 47 20.00 -11.97 6.62
CA ALA A 47 19.22 -13.16 6.96
C ALA A 47 19.00 -14.03 5.70
N LYS A 48 18.56 -15.28 5.88
CA LYS A 48 18.17 -16.13 4.74
C LYS A 48 17.05 -15.46 3.95
N GLY A 49 17.20 -15.41 2.63
CA GLY A 49 16.27 -14.76 1.72
C GLY A 49 16.57 -13.29 1.44
N ASP A 50 17.41 -12.62 2.25
CA ASP A 50 17.84 -11.26 1.94
C ASP A 50 19.05 -11.30 0.98
N ASN A 51 18.94 -10.61 -0.16
CA ASN A 51 19.93 -10.52 -1.26
C ASN A 51 20.00 -11.76 -2.16
N TYR A 52 19.37 -11.69 -3.33
CA TYR A 52 19.28 -12.80 -4.29
C TYR A 52 20.45 -12.92 -5.27
N LEU A 53 21.32 -11.91 -5.33
CA LEU A 53 22.43 -11.83 -6.31
C LEU A 53 23.84 -11.71 -5.68
N SER A 54 23.95 -11.60 -4.35
CA SER A 54 25.24 -11.51 -3.64
C SER A 54 25.21 -12.10 -2.23
N ASN A 55 26.39 -12.50 -1.74
CA ASN A 55 26.64 -12.77 -0.32
C ASN A 55 27.02 -11.47 0.38
N VAL A 56 26.42 -11.19 1.54
CA VAL A 56 26.65 -9.93 2.28
C VAL A 56 27.35 -10.21 3.61
N TYR A 57 28.44 -9.50 3.87
CA TYR A 57 29.20 -9.59 5.11
C TYR A 57 29.29 -8.23 5.81
N LYS A 58 29.08 -8.19 7.13
CA LYS A 58 29.33 -7.01 7.96
C LYS A 58 30.69 -7.13 8.64
N GLY A 59 31.54 -6.12 8.41
CA GLY A 59 32.93 -6.09 8.82
C GLY A 59 33.27 -4.95 9.76
N LYS A 60 34.17 -5.21 10.71
CA LYS A 60 34.90 -4.18 11.46
C LYS A 60 36.39 -4.36 11.21
N VAL A 61 37.06 -3.31 10.77
CA VAL A 61 38.50 -3.32 10.48
C VAL A 61 39.18 -2.25 11.32
N TYR A 62 40.26 -2.61 12.01
CA TYR A 62 40.99 -1.74 12.93
C TYR A 62 42.42 -1.55 12.46
N GLY A 63 42.94 -0.32 12.61
CA GLY A 63 44.34 -0.05 12.39
C GLY A 63 44.86 1.14 13.18
N THR A 64 46.17 1.38 13.10
CA THR A 64 46.85 2.55 13.65
C THR A 64 47.38 3.43 12.54
N ILE A 65 47.37 4.74 12.75
CA ILE A 65 47.81 5.74 11.77
C ILE A 65 49.27 6.12 12.04
N ASP A 66 50.08 6.21 10.98
CA ASP A 66 51.49 6.65 11.02
C ASP A 66 52.34 5.87 12.05
N GLY A 67 52.03 4.59 12.26
CA GLY A 67 52.70 3.72 13.23
C GLY A 67 52.54 4.16 14.70
N ASN A 68 51.62 5.08 15.00
CA ASN A 68 51.37 5.59 16.35
C ASN A 68 50.25 4.76 17.03
N PRO A 69 50.56 3.96 18.08
CA PRO A 69 49.56 3.12 18.75
C PRO A 69 48.45 3.92 19.45
N LYS A 70 48.62 5.24 19.63
CA LYS A 70 47.60 6.11 20.23
C LYS A 70 46.60 6.69 19.21
N GLN A 71 46.88 6.58 17.91
CA GLN A 71 46.01 7.05 16.84
C GLN A 71 45.37 5.84 16.16
N TYR A 72 44.28 5.36 16.76
CA TYR A 72 43.50 4.24 16.24
C TYR A 72 42.46 4.72 15.24
N VAL A 73 42.15 3.88 14.25
CA VAL A 73 41.06 4.07 13.31
C VAL A 73 40.27 2.78 13.20
N GLN A 74 38.95 2.93 13.09
CA GLN A 74 38.00 1.84 12.90
C GLN A 74 37.17 2.13 11.65
N ALA A 75 37.06 1.14 10.77
CA ALA A 75 36.15 1.14 9.64
C ALA A 75 35.05 0.10 9.88
N ASN A 76 33.78 0.54 9.86
CA ASN A 76 32.62 -0.35 9.82
C ASN A 76 32.14 -0.44 8.37
N VAL A 77 32.12 -1.65 7.81
CA VAL A 77 31.92 -1.86 6.38
C VAL A 77 30.91 -2.96 6.10
N VAL A 78 30.24 -2.86 4.96
CA VAL A 78 29.47 -3.94 4.35
C VAL A 78 30.19 -4.39 3.10
N VAL A 79 30.37 -5.70 2.94
CA VAL A 79 30.98 -6.31 1.75
C VAL A 79 29.91 -7.12 1.04
N LYS A 80 29.53 -6.67 -0.16
CA LYS A 80 28.80 -7.50 -1.13
C LYS A 80 29.82 -8.30 -1.93
N SER A 81 29.69 -9.62 -1.94
CA SER A 81 30.62 -10.54 -2.60
C SER A 81 29.85 -11.44 -3.56
N MET A 82 30.42 -11.72 -4.73
CA MET A 82 29.82 -12.67 -5.66
C MET A 82 29.65 -14.06 -5.03
N PRO A 83 28.59 -14.81 -5.42
CA PRO A 83 28.42 -16.19 -5.00
C PRO A 83 29.62 -17.05 -5.36
N LYS A 84 29.95 -18.03 -4.51
CA LYS A 84 31.11 -18.91 -4.74
C LYS A 84 30.84 -19.97 -5.81
N ASN A 85 29.59 -20.41 -5.91
CA ASN A 85 29.18 -21.43 -6.88
C ASN A 85 29.21 -20.85 -8.33
N PRO A 86 30.01 -21.42 -9.25
CA PRO A 86 30.07 -20.95 -10.64
C PRO A 86 28.75 -21.08 -11.39
N GLY A 87 27.99 -22.16 -11.19
CA GLY A 87 26.69 -22.37 -11.81
C GLY A 87 25.68 -21.31 -11.37
N THR A 88 25.65 -20.93 -10.09
CA THR A 88 24.86 -19.81 -9.58
C THR A 88 25.27 -18.50 -10.27
N ARG A 89 26.57 -18.17 -10.31
CA ARG A 89 27.05 -16.91 -10.94
C ARG A 89 26.62 -16.81 -12.40
N LYS A 90 26.76 -17.90 -13.16
CA LYS A 90 26.36 -17.95 -14.58
C LYS A 90 24.84 -17.86 -14.74
N THR A 91 24.08 -18.63 -13.96
CA THR A 91 22.60 -18.67 -14.02
C THR A 91 21.97 -17.33 -13.69
N LEU A 92 22.47 -16.65 -12.65
CA LEU A 92 21.94 -15.38 -12.18
C LEU A 92 22.63 -14.16 -12.80
N ARG A 93 23.56 -14.37 -13.75
CA ARG A 93 24.33 -13.30 -14.42
C ARG A 93 24.97 -12.31 -13.45
N CYS A 94 25.51 -12.81 -12.33
CA CYS A 94 26.04 -11.97 -11.25
C CYS A 94 27.11 -10.97 -11.73
N ALA A 95 27.93 -11.35 -12.72
CA ALA A 95 28.96 -10.48 -13.30
C ALA A 95 28.39 -9.19 -13.91
N ASP A 96 27.25 -9.28 -14.60
CA ASP A 96 26.60 -8.14 -15.26
C ASP A 96 26.08 -7.15 -14.21
N PHE A 97 25.38 -7.66 -13.19
CA PHE A 97 24.81 -6.86 -12.10
C PHE A 97 25.89 -6.19 -11.23
N PHE A 98 26.93 -6.94 -10.83
CA PHE A 98 28.05 -6.38 -10.06
C PHE A 98 28.84 -5.33 -10.85
N SER A 99 29.10 -5.58 -12.13
CA SER A 99 29.81 -4.63 -12.98
C SER A 99 29.04 -3.32 -13.09
N ASN A 100 27.71 -3.40 -13.22
CA ASN A 100 26.85 -2.23 -13.28
C ASN A 100 26.79 -1.47 -11.93
N GLU A 101 26.65 -2.16 -10.79
CA GLU A 101 26.66 -1.52 -9.46
C GLU A 101 28.01 -0.85 -9.17
N ILE A 102 29.13 -1.50 -9.51
CA ILE A 102 30.48 -0.93 -9.37
C ILE A 102 30.65 0.28 -10.29
N ALA A 103 30.14 0.22 -11.53
CA ALA A 103 30.17 1.36 -12.45
C ALA A 103 29.37 2.55 -11.90
N PHE A 104 28.19 2.30 -11.31
CA PHE A 104 27.42 3.33 -10.63
C PHE A 104 28.25 4.03 -9.54
N TYR A 105 28.83 3.29 -8.59
CA TYR A 105 29.58 3.90 -7.49
C TYR A 105 30.86 4.61 -7.96
N THR A 106 31.59 4.01 -8.90
CA THR A 106 32.91 4.52 -9.30
C THR A 106 32.84 5.63 -10.35
N GLN A 107 31.83 5.64 -11.22
CA GLN A 107 31.68 6.61 -12.31
C GLN A 107 30.59 7.65 -12.05
N ILE A 108 29.44 7.25 -11.50
CA ILE A 108 28.29 8.14 -11.31
C ILE A 108 28.32 8.80 -9.93
N ALA A 109 28.27 8.01 -8.86
CA ALA A 109 28.14 8.51 -7.49
C ALA A 109 29.26 9.49 -7.14
N ASN A 110 30.51 9.17 -7.47
CA ASN A 110 31.66 10.05 -7.27
C ASN A 110 31.48 11.42 -7.97
N ARG A 111 30.92 11.45 -9.18
CA ARG A 111 30.65 12.71 -9.90
C ARG A 111 29.52 13.50 -9.25
N PHE A 112 28.48 12.83 -8.78
CA PHE A 112 27.40 13.46 -8.03
C PHE A 112 27.90 14.03 -6.70
N GLU A 113 28.71 13.29 -5.95
CA GLU A 113 29.32 13.75 -4.69
C GLU A 113 30.15 15.04 -4.90
N ASN A 114 31.02 15.06 -5.90
CA ASN A 114 31.82 16.24 -6.22
C ASN A 114 30.95 17.43 -6.65
N PHE A 115 29.96 17.18 -7.52
CA PHE A 115 29.01 18.21 -7.94
C PHE A 115 28.24 18.79 -6.75
N LEU A 116 27.80 17.96 -5.83
CA LEU A 116 27.10 18.40 -4.62
C LEU A 116 28.01 19.17 -3.66
N ALA A 117 29.27 18.77 -3.52
CA ALA A 117 30.26 19.49 -2.75
C ALA A 117 30.50 20.90 -3.31
N GLU A 118 30.61 21.06 -4.64
CA GLU A 118 30.70 22.37 -5.32
C GLU A 118 29.51 23.28 -5.01
N LYS A 119 28.32 22.69 -4.79
CA LYS A 119 27.08 23.41 -4.49
C LYS A 119 26.85 23.62 -2.99
N GLY A 120 27.69 23.04 -2.12
CA GLY A 120 27.47 23.05 -0.67
C GLY A 120 26.23 22.26 -0.25
N GLN A 121 25.87 21.21 -0.99
CA GLN A 121 24.65 20.40 -0.83
C GLN A 121 24.97 18.90 -0.66
N SER A 122 26.10 18.57 -0.04
CA SER A 122 26.58 17.18 0.11
C SER A 122 25.58 16.23 0.76
N ASP A 123 24.70 16.73 1.64
CA ASP A 123 23.70 15.92 2.35
C ASP A 123 22.50 15.47 1.47
N LEU A 124 22.40 15.93 0.22
CA LEU A 124 21.32 15.54 -0.69
C LEU A 124 21.46 14.11 -1.22
N LEU A 125 22.68 13.61 -1.40
CA LEU A 125 22.92 12.25 -1.88
C LEU A 125 22.95 11.29 -0.70
N ARG A 126 21.85 10.54 -0.51
CA ARG A 126 21.68 9.60 0.61
C ARG A 126 21.91 8.16 0.16
N ILE A 127 23.18 7.82 -0.07
CA ILE A 127 23.64 6.47 -0.41
C ILE A 127 24.84 6.12 0.50
N PRO A 128 25.15 4.83 0.74
CA PRO A 128 26.37 4.46 1.43
C PRO A 128 27.60 4.87 0.63
N ARG A 129 28.59 5.44 1.29
CA ARG A 129 29.87 5.76 0.66
C ARG A 129 30.59 4.50 0.16
N HIS A 130 31.04 4.55 -1.08
CA HIS A 130 31.96 3.57 -1.66
C HIS A 130 33.35 3.67 -1.04
N ILE A 131 33.93 2.53 -0.67
CA ILE A 131 35.29 2.46 -0.10
C ILE A 131 36.26 1.85 -1.12
N ILE A 132 35.99 0.62 -1.55
CA ILE A 132 36.81 -0.13 -2.51
C ILE A 132 35.94 -1.20 -3.18
N SER A 133 36.31 -1.59 -4.40
CA SER A 133 35.66 -2.67 -5.13
C SER A 133 36.66 -3.38 -6.04
N SER A 134 36.36 -4.62 -6.39
CA SER A 134 37.02 -5.38 -7.45
C SER A 134 35.95 -5.83 -8.43
N ALA A 135 36.13 -5.49 -9.70
CA ALA A 135 35.29 -5.98 -10.79
C ALA A 135 36.09 -7.03 -11.56
N ASP A 136 35.76 -8.30 -11.33
CA ASP A 136 36.17 -9.40 -12.19
C ASP A 136 35.04 -10.42 -12.26
N ASP A 137 35.07 -11.26 -13.31
CA ASP A 137 33.96 -12.14 -13.67
C ASP A 137 33.69 -13.27 -12.65
N GLU A 138 34.61 -13.53 -11.71
CA GLU A 138 34.54 -14.69 -10.82
C GLU A 138 34.53 -14.36 -9.33
N ASN A 139 35.22 -13.28 -8.93
CA ASN A 139 35.54 -12.91 -7.57
C ASN A 139 35.24 -11.42 -7.31
N GLY A 140 34.30 -10.84 -8.05
CA GLY A 140 33.88 -9.46 -7.83
C GLY A 140 33.38 -9.22 -6.41
N PHE A 141 33.73 -8.05 -5.85
CA PHE A 141 33.24 -7.60 -4.55
C PHE A 141 33.12 -6.07 -4.51
N LEU A 142 32.22 -5.59 -3.65
CA LEU A 142 31.95 -4.17 -3.41
C LEU A 142 31.93 -3.91 -1.90
N VAL A 143 32.76 -2.97 -1.45
CA VAL A 143 32.85 -2.56 -0.05
C VAL A 143 32.26 -1.16 0.12
N LEU A 144 31.21 -1.09 0.93
CA LEU A 144 30.49 0.13 1.28
C LEU A 144 30.62 0.41 2.77
N GLU A 145 30.34 1.64 3.19
CA GLU A 145 30.21 1.94 4.61
C GLU A 145 28.99 1.25 5.24
N ASP A 146 29.13 0.79 6.48
CA ASP A 146 28.01 0.20 7.23
C ASP A 146 27.11 1.29 7.84
N ALA A 147 26.05 1.65 7.11
CA ALA A 147 25.06 2.62 7.55
C ALA A 147 24.27 2.17 8.80
N SER A 148 24.28 0.88 9.17
CA SER A 148 23.56 0.43 10.38
C SER A 148 24.16 0.98 11.68
N CYS A 149 25.43 1.37 11.65
CA CYS A 149 26.07 2.09 12.76
C CYS A 149 25.48 3.49 13.02
N LEU A 150 24.73 4.04 12.07
CA LEU A 150 24.08 5.36 12.15
C LEU A 150 22.59 5.29 12.54
N GLY A 151 22.14 4.10 12.98
CA GLY A 151 20.77 3.84 13.40
C GLY A 151 19.83 3.45 12.26
N PHE A 152 20.34 3.25 11.04
CA PHE A 152 19.54 2.78 9.90
C PHE A 152 19.32 1.27 9.97
N HIS A 153 18.11 0.83 9.63
CA HIS A 153 17.73 -0.57 9.53
C HIS A 153 16.94 -0.83 8.24
N ALA A 154 16.89 -2.09 7.78
CA ALA A 154 16.16 -2.45 6.58
C ALA A 154 14.64 -2.30 6.79
N ILE A 155 13.93 -1.97 5.71
CA ILE A 155 12.46 -2.05 5.66
C ILE A 155 12.07 -3.49 5.27
N SER A 156 11.07 -4.05 5.95
CA SER A 156 10.61 -5.42 5.66
C SER A 156 10.05 -5.53 4.24
N ARG A 157 10.45 -6.57 3.50
CA ARG A 157 9.90 -6.87 2.16
C ARG A 157 8.47 -7.38 2.18
N GLN A 158 8.04 -7.97 3.30
CA GLN A 158 6.71 -8.57 3.46
C GLN A 158 5.66 -7.49 3.75
N ASN A 159 6.07 -6.43 4.45
CA ASN A 159 5.18 -5.33 4.82
C ASN A 159 5.12 -4.29 3.70
N CYS A 160 3.96 -3.68 3.51
CA CYS A 160 3.84 -2.46 2.71
C CYS A 160 4.23 -1.25 3.55
N LEU A 161 4.67 -0.18 2.89
CA LEU A 161 5.06 1.08 3.54
C LEU A 161 3.83 1.75 4.16
N ASP A 162 3.99 2.28 5.36
CA ASP A 162 3.06 3.27 5.92
C ASP A 162 3.32 4.68 5.33
N TRP A 163 2.51 5.68 5.72
CA TRP A 163 2.66 7.03 5.18
C TRP A 163 4.00 7.71 5.57
N PRO A 164 4.42 7.72 6.85
CA PRO A 164 5.75 8.21 7.23
C PRO A 164 6.91 7.56 6.47
N GLU A 165 6.88 6.24 6.29
CA GLU A 165 7.91 5.51 5.56
C GLU A 165 7.88 5.85 4.07
N CYS A 166 6.69 5.80 3.45
CA CYS A 166 6.48 6.13 2.04
C CYS A 166 6.94 7.56 1.72
N SER A 167 6.55 8.53 2.55
CA SER A 167 6.96 9.94 2.37
C SER A 167 8.49 10.10 2.46
N ALA A 168 9.16 9.42 3.39
CA ALA A 168 10.62 9.49 3.52
C ALA A 168 11.35 8.81 2.35
N VAL A 169 10.81 7.70 1.84
CA VAL A 169 11.34 7.04 0.63
C VAL A 169 11.15 7.93 -0.61
N LEU A 170 9.96 8.54 -0.79
CA LEU A 170 9.68 9.47 -1.87
C LEU A 170 10.60 10.69 -1.82
N GLU A 171 10.84 11.27 -0.64
CA GLU A 171 11.76 12.41 -0.47
C GLU A 171 13.18 12.05 -0.95
N THR A 172 13.71 10.91 -0.50
CA THR A 172 15.07 10.46 -0.88
C THR A 172 15.16 10.14 -2.38
N LEU A 173 14.15 9.45 -2.94
CA LEU A 173 14.09 9.13 -4.36
C LEU A 173 13.98 10.39 -5.23
N SER A 174 13.21 11.39 -4.79
CA SER A 174 13.06 12.67 -5.48
C SER A 174 14.37 13.44 -5.50
N LYS A 175 15.10 13.46 -4.38
CA LYS A 175 16.42 14.10 -4.28
C LYS A 175 17.44 13.43 -5.18
N PHE A 176 17.47 12.10 -5.22
CA PHE A 176 18.34 11.35 -6.12
C PHE A 176 18.10 11.70 -7.59
N HIS A 177 16.85 11.68 -8.05
CA HIS A 177 16.51 12.07 -9.42
C HIS A 177 16.81 13.55 -9.71
N ALA A 178 16.56 14.45 -8.75
CA ALA A 178 16.85 15.87 -8.89
C ALA A 178 18.35 16.16 -9.08
N ILE A 179 19.23 15.44 -8.37
CA ILE A 179 20.68 15.51 -8.57
C ILE A 179 21.03 15.20 -10.02
N SER A 180 20.44 14.13 -10.56
CA SER A 180 20.67 13.67 -11.91
C SER A 180 20.15 14.66 -12.98
N PHE A 181 18.96 15.24 -12.77
CA PHE A 181 18.42 16.32 -13.62
C PHE A 181 19.34 17.56 -13.61
N ALA A 182 19.71 18.06 -12.43
CA ALA A 182 20.55 19.24 -12.32
C ALA A 182 21.95 19.00 -12.90
N TYR A 183 22.52 17.81 -12.69
CA TYR A 183 23.80 17.43 -13.27
C TYR A 183 23.72 17.36 -14.80
N LYS A 184 22.68 16.73 -15.36
CA LYS A 184 22.45 16.66 -16.81
C LYS A 184 22.30 18.05 -17.45
N ASP A 185 21.55 18.94 -16.81
CA ASP A 185 21.34 20.32 -17.26
C ASP A 185 22.66 21.12 -17.28
N GLN A 186 23.46 21.02 -16.21
CA GLN A 186 24.66 21.85 -16.01
C GLN A 186 25.95 21.25 -16.57
N ARG A 187 25.98 19.93 -16.83
CA ARG A 187 27.15 19.14 -17.26
C ARG A 187 26.79 18.12 -18.35
N LYS A 188 25.97 18.53 -19.32
CA LYS A 188 25.38 17.65 -20.37
C LYS A 188 26.35 16.68 -21.05
N GLU A 189 27.52 17.14 -21.48
CA GLU A 189 28.50 16.30 -22.18
C GLU A 189 29.15 15.27 -21.24
N GLU A 190 29.39 15.65 -19.99
CA GLU A 190 29.92 14.72 -18.98
C GLU A 190 28.85 13.70 -18.60
N PHE A 191 27.59 14.14 -18.41
CA PHE A 191 26.46 13.26 -18.14
C PHE A 191 26.31 12.18 -19.22
N ALA A 192 26.39 12.55 -20.51
CA ALA A 192 26.34 11.59 -21.60
C ALA A 192 27.45 10.52 -21.49
N LYS A 193 28.69 10.96 -21.22
CA LYS A 193 29.85 10.06 -21.07
C LYS A 193 29.74 9.13 -19.87
N ILE A 194 29.36 9.65 -18.70
CA ILE A 194 29.31 8.81 -17.49
C ILE A 194 28.14 7.83 -17.55
N THR A 195 27.02 8.18 -18.19
CA THR A 195 25.90 7.24 -18.36
C THR A 195 26.20 6.12 -19.35
N ASP A 196 27.22 6.24 -20.21
CA ASP A 196 27.68 5.14 -21.08
C ASP A 196 28.30 4.00 -20.29
N SER A 197 28.71 4.23 -19.03
CA SER A 197 29.23 3.17 -18.17
C SER A 197 28.12 2.31 -17.54
N LEU A 198 26.86 2.72 -17.63
CA LEU A 198 25.72 1.94 -17.12
C LEU A 198 25.12 1.09 -18.24
N THR A 199 24.74 -0.13 -17.91
CA THR A 199 24.16 -1.10 -18.85
C THR A 199 22.76 -1.50 -18.42
N GLU A 200 21.84 -1.63 -19.38
CA GLU A 200 20.54 -2.25 -19.16
C GLU A 200 20.73 -3.76 -18.94
N THR A 201 20.79 -4.19 -17.68
CA THR A 201 21.09 -5.57 -17.32
C THR A 201 19.87 -6.49 -17.30
N PHE A 202 18.65 -5.94 -17.32
CA PHE A 202 17.42 -6.70 -17.10
C PHE A 202 16.49 -6.67 -18.32
N PHE A 203 15.93 -5.52 -18.66
CA PHE A 203 14.99 -5.29 -19.77
C PHE A 203 15.69 -5.09 -21.13
N GLY A 204 16.73 -5.88 -21.36
CA GLY A 204 17.41 -6.00 -22.65
C GLY A 204 16.73 -7.08 -23.50
N ARG A 205 16.59 -6.86 -24.81
CA ARG A 205 15.96 -7.86 -25.68
C ARG A 205 16.81 -9.14 -25.75
N GLU A 206 18.12 -8.96 -25.69
CA GLU A 206 19.14 -9.99 -25.57
C GLU A 206 19.00 -10.85 -24.30
N ASN A 207 18.32 -10.34 -23.26
CA ASN A 207 18.13 -11.03 -21.99
C ASN A 207 16.83 -11.85 -21.96
N TRP A 208 15.97 -11.77 -22.99
CA TRP A 208 14.69 -12.49 -23.02
C TRP A 208 14.85 -13.99 -22.89
N ASP A 209 15.81 -14.60 -23.59
CA ASP A 209 16.02 -16.05 -23.53
C ASP A 209 16.49 -16.52 -22.16
N TRP A 210 17.22 -15.68 -21.43
CA TRP A 210 17.57 -15.92 -20.04
C TRP A 210 16.34 -15.76 -19.13
N TYR A 211 15.49 -14.77 -19.37
CA TYR A 211 14.40 -14.38 -18.47
C TYR A 211 13.10 -15.17 -18.64
N LYS A 212 12.81 -15.67 -19.86
CA LYS A 212 11.49 -16.21 -20.24
C LYS A 212 10.96 -17.32 -19.32
N GLY A 213 11.82 -18.23 -18.84
CA GLY A 213 11.40 -19.35 -17.99
C GLY A 213 10.92 -18.89 -16.61
N TYR A 214 11.56 -17.87 -16.03
CA TYR A 214 11.07 -17.23 -14.80
C TYR A 214 9.75 -16.47 -15.05
N HIS A 215 9.66 -15.74 -16.16
CA HIS A 215 8.44 -15.03 -16.51
C HIS A 215 7.25 -15.98 -16.73
N GLU A 216 7.45 -17.15 -17.34
CA GLU A 216 6.41 -18.18 -17.49
C GLU A 216 5.86 -18.62 -16.12
N LYS A 217 6.74 -18.83 -15.13
CA LYS A 217 6.32 -19.17 -13.75
C LYS A 217 5.54 -18.03 -13.10
N VAL A 218 6.04 -16.79 -13.19
CA VAL A 218 5.34 -15.61 -12.65
C VAL A 218 3.97 -15.45 -13.29
N GLN A 219 3.86 -15.64 -14.61
CA GLN A 219 2.58 -15.58 -15.30
C GLN A 219 1.57 -16.59 -14.74
N VAL A 220 1.98 -17.83 -14.46
CA VAL A 220 1.09 -18.83 -13.85
C VAL A 220 0.56 -18.33 -12.49
N VAL A 221 1.44 -17.82 -11.64
CA VAL A 221 1.08 -17.29 -10.31
C VAL A 221 0.13 -16.09 -10.42
N VAL A 222 0.41 -15.14 -11.32
CA VAL A 222 -0.44 -13.95 -11.51
C VAL A 222 -1.80 -14.32 -12.09
N LYS A 223 -1.85 -15.23 -13.08
CA LYS A 223 -3.10 -15.70 -13.66
C LYS A 223 -3.96 -16.43 -12.62
N HIS A 224 -3.35 -17.28 -11.81
CA HIS A 224 -4.02 -17.93 -10.69
C HIS A 224 -4.56 -16.90 -9.69
N ALA A 225 -3.75 -15.93 -9.27
CA ALA A 225 -4.20 -14.88 -8.35
C ALA A 225 -5.37 -14.05 -8.90
N LEU A 226 -5.33 -13.68 -10.19
CA LEU A 226 -6.42 -12.94 -10.83
C LEU A 226 -7.69 -13.78 -10.95
N ALA A 227 -7.59 -15.04 -11.37
CA ALA A 227 -8.73 -15.95 -11.49
C ALA A 227 -9.37 -16.26 -10.12
N THR A 228 -8.57 -16.36 -9.06
CA THR A 228 -9.06 -16.67 -7.71
C THR A 228 -9.68 -15.45 -7.02
N GLU A 229 -9.01 -14.30 -7.05
CA GLU A 229 -9.44 -13.12 -6.27
C GLU A 229 -10.38 -12.20 -7.06
N TYR A 230 -10.29 -12.20 -8.40
CA TYR A 230 -11.14 -11.41 -9.29
C TYR A 230 -11.61 -12.23 -10.52
N PRO A 231 -12.31 -13.35 -10.32
CA PRO A 231 -12.81 -14.19 -11.40
C PRO A 231 -13.65 -13.38 -12.39
N ASP A 232 -13.44 -13.63 -13.68
CA ASP A 232 -14.12 -13.00 -14.83
C ASP A 232 -13.99 -11.48 -14.91
N SER A 233 -13.09 -10.90 -14.11
CA SER A 233 -12.90 -9.46 -14.06
C SER A 233 -12.20 -8.92 -15.30
N LYS A 234 -12.37 -7.61 -15.53
CA LYS A 234 -11.63 -6.90 -16.58
C LYS A 234 -10.11 -7.02 -16.42
N ALA A 235 -9.61 -7.07 -15.19
CA ALA A 235 -8.17 -7.17 -14.91
C ALA A 235 -7.63 -8.55 -15.31
N GLU A 236 -8.35 -9.61 -14.97
CA GLU A 236 -8.04 -10.97 -15.41
C GLU A 236 -8.04 -11.09 -16.94
N LYS A 237 -9.14 -10.67 -17.58
CA LYS A 237 -9.29 -10.71 -19.05
C LYS A 237 -8.20 -9.89 -19.76
N GLN A 238 -7.88 -8.71 -19.23
CA GLN A 238 -6.86 -7.84 -19.78
C GLN A 238 -5.46 -8.45 -19.62
N TYR A 239 -5.10 -8.96 -18.43
CA TYR A 239 -3.81 -9.61 -18.23
C TYR A 239 -3.67 -10.86 -19.11
N ASN A 240 -4.73 -11.68 -19.18
CA ASN A 240 -4.76 -12.89 -20.02
C ASN A 240 -4.71 -12.59 -21.52
N SER A 241 -5.07 -11.38 -21.96
CA SER A 241 -4.95 -10.95 -23.35
C SER A 241 -3.49 -10.69 -23.78
N TYR A 242 -2.59 -10.46 -22.84
CA TYR A 242 -1.18 -10.24 -23.16
C TYR A 242 -0.49 -11.57 -23.50
N GLY A 243 0.20 -11.58 -24.64
CA GLY A 243 1.09 -12.67 -25.01
C GLY A 243 2.29 -12.78 -24.07
N LEU A 244 2.90 -13.97 -24.01
CA LEU A 244 4.15 -14.18 -23.29
C LEU A 244 5.21 -13.18 -23.77
N GLY A 245 5.75 -12.37 -22.85
CA GLY A 245 6.76 -11.36 -23.14
C GLY A 245 6.24 -9.99 -23.60
N ALA A 246 4.93 -9.79 -23.83
CA ALA A 246 4.42 -8.50 -24.29
C ALA A 246 4.69 -7.36 -23.29
N LEU A 247 4.53 -7.62 -21.98
CA LEU A 247 4.85 -6.64 -20.94
C LEU A 247 6.36 -6.45 -20.74
N PHE A 248 7.17 -7.49 -20.97
CA PHE A 248 8.63 -7.39 -20.99
C PHE A 248 9.12 -6.53 -22.15
N ASP A 249 8.58 -6.72 -23.35
CA ASP A 249 8.86 -5.89 -24.52
C ASP A 249 8.47 -4.43 -24.26
N LYS A 250 7.36 -4.18 -23.55
CA LYS A 250 6.97 -2.83 -23.17
C LYS A 250 7.96 -2.20 -22.18
N CYS A 251 8.43 -2.94 -21.18
CA CYS A 251 9.46 -2.45 -20.26
C CYS A 251 10.79 -2.21 -20.99
N THR A 252 11.16 -3.07 -21.92
CA THR A 252 12.31 -2.90 -22.82
C THR A 252 12.21 -1.60 -23.63
N GLU A 253 11.04 -1.29 -24.19
CA GLU A 253 10.80 -0.03 -24.89
C GLU A 253 11.01 1.19 -23.98
N LEU A 254 10.48 1.15 -22.76
CA LEU A 254 10.59 2.24 -21.78
C LEU A 254 12.04 2.46 -21.32
N CYS A 255 12.78 1.38 -21.07
CA CYS A 255 14.19 1.44 -20.70
C CYS A 255 15.11 1.92 -21.84
N LYS A 256 14.73 1.70 -23.10
CA LYS A 256 15.50 2.16 -24.28
C LYS A 256 15.44 3.67 -24.51
N ARG A 257 14.60 4.41 -23.78
CA ARG A 257 14.43 5.86 -23.94
C ARG A 257 15.59 6.69 -23.35
N ARG A 258 16.79 6.11 -23.21
CA ARG A 258 17.98 6.72 -22.58
C ARG A 258 18.26 8.16 -23.00
N ASP A 259 18.09 8.48 -24.28
CA ASP A 259 18.42 9.80 -24.84
C ASP A 259 17.26 10.82 -24.74
N ALA A 260 16.13 10.46 -24.13
CA ALA A 260 15.01 11.37 -23.97
C ALA A 260 15.39 12.58 -23.08
N PRO A 261 14.81 13.77 -23.31
CA PRO A 261 15.09 14.95 -22.50
C PRO A 261 14.85 14.74 -21.00
N THR A 262 13.83 13.95 -20.66
CA THR A 262 13.41 13.64 -19.29
C THR A 262 14.17 12.47 -18.66
N SER A 263 14.98 11.73 -19.42
CA SER A 263 15.71 10.59 -18.88
C SER A 263 16.90 11.02 -18.02
N VAL A 264 17.00 10.40 -16.86
CA VAL A 264 18.01 10.64 -15.83
C VAL A 264 18.58 9.32 -15.36
N VAL A 265 19.68 9.35 -14.61
CA VAL A 265 20.10 8.17 -13.84
C VAL A 265 19.01 7.84 -12.82
N VAL A 266 18.42 6.66 -12.99
CA VAL A 266 17.46 6.03 -12.07
C VAL A 266 18.17 4.89 -11.33
N GLU A 267 17.65 4.51 -10.17
CA GLU A 267 18.20 3.39 -9.39
C GLU A 267 17.77 2.04 -9.99
N GLY A 268 16.56 1.94 -10.54
CA GLY A 268 16.10 0.84 -11.38
C GLY A 268 15.55 -0.40 -10.65
N ASP A 269 15.68 -0.48 -9.33
CA ASP A 269 15.15 -1.51 -8.43
C ASP A 269 14.50 -0.87 -7.18
N CYS A 270 13.69 0.19 -7.37
CA CYS A 270 13.13 0.99 -6.29
C CYS A 270 11.96 0.30 -5.55
N TRP A 271 12.30 -0.65 -4.67
CA TRP A 271 11.38 -1.29 -3.73
C TRP A 271 11.92 -1.23 -2.28
N ALA A 272 11.04 -1.41 -1.30
CA ALA A 272 11.30 -1.14 0.12
C ALA A 272 12.59 -1.78 0.69
N PRO A 273 12.96 -3.03 0.36
CA PRO A 273 14.20 -3.66 0.85
C PRO A 273 15.49 -2.93 0.44
N ASN A 274 15.46 -2.20 -0.68
CA ASN A 274 16.61 -1.42 -1.16
C ASN A 274 16.68 -0.04 -0.50
N PHE A 275 15.88 0.21 0.53
CA PHE A 275 15.99 1.39 1.40
C PHE A 275 16.30 0.96 2.83
N LEU A 276 17.25 1.64 3.46
CA LEU A 276 17.38 1.62 4.91
C LEU A 276 16.67 2.83 5.48
N ILE A 277 16.04 2.68 6.64
CA ILE A 277 15.28 3.73 7.32
C ILE A 277 15.74 3.92 8.75
N ARG A 278 15.60 5.15 9.27
CA ARG A 278 15.74 5.46 10.69
C ARG A 278 14.73 6.52 11.12
N ASP A 279 14.34 6.49 12.38
CA ASP A 279 13.55 7.56 13.00
C ASP A 279 14.46 8.70 13.46
N VAL A 280 14.07 9.94 13.13
CA VAL A 280 14.79 11.15 13.56
C VAL A 280 13.98 12.03 14.53
N GLY A 281 12.83 11.53 15.01
CA GLY A 281 11.93 12.21 15.95
C GLY A 281 10.78 12.94 15.25
N GLN A 282 9.76 13.36 16.02
CA GLN A 282 8.59 14.11 15.52
C GLN A 282 7.85 13.44 14.32
N ASN A 283 7.77 12.10 14.31
CA ASN A 283 7.25 11.30 13.18
C ASN A 283 8.01 11.50 11.85
N GLN A 284 9.20 12.07 11.87
CA GLN A 284 10.06 12.16 10.70
C GLN A 284 10.96 10.93 10.61
N LYS A 285 11.04 10.39 9.40
CA LYS A 285 11.92 9.27 9.04
C LYS A 285 12.95 9.75 8.03
N GLN A 286 14.12 9.16 8.05
CA GLN A 286 15.15 9.37 7.02
C GLN A 286 15.50 8.04 6.39
N THR A 287 15.76 8.08 5.09
CA THR A 287 16.09 6.88 4.31
C THR A 287 17.41 7.03 3.57
N ILE A 288 18.06 5.90 3.31
CA ILE A 288 19.25 5.76 2.46
C ILE A 288 18.94 4.71 1.40
N MET A 289 19.26 5.02 0.14
CA MET A 289 19.12 4.09 -0.98
C MET A 289 20.30 3.13 -1.07
N LEU A 290 20.01 1.87 -1.39
CA LEU A 290 20.96 0.79 -1.62
C LEU A 290 20.78 0.20 -3.03
N ASP A 291 21.70 -0.69 -3.39
CA ASP A 291 21.55 -1.68 -4.47
C ASP A 291 21.32 -1.15 -5.90
N PHE A 292 22.29 -0.39 -6.41
CA PHE A 292 22.27 0.21 -7.74
C PHE A 292 22.62 -0.77 -8.88
N GLN A 293 22.40 -2.07 -8.70
CA GLN A 293 22.69 -3.10 -9.71
C GLN A 293 21.86 -2.97 -10.99
N LEU A 294 20.67 -2.36 -10.86
CA LEU A 294 19.75 -2.08 -11.96
C LEU A 294 19.83 -0.62 -12.44
N ALA A 295 20.79 0.17 -11.96
CA ALA A 295 20.90 1.57 -12.32
C ALA A 295 21.10 1.75 -13.83
N ARG A 296 20.36 2.71 -14.39
CA ARG A 296 20.35 2.99 -15.83
C ARG A 296 19.95 4.44 -16.08
N CYS A 297 20.04 4.89 -17.32
CA CYS A 297 19.49 6.18 -17.72
C CYS A 297 18.11 5.98 -18.36
N ALA A 298 17.04 6.32 -17.64
CA ALA A 298 15.65 6.14 -18.04
C ALA A 298 14.76 7.24 -17.46
N SER A 299 13.46 7.18 -17.74
CA SER A 299 12.49 8.11 -17.12
C SER A 299 12.42 7.88 -15.61
N PRO A 300 12.39 8.93 -14.78
CA PRO A 300 12.27 8.78 -13.33
C PRO A 300 10.93 8.15 -12.89
N VAL A 301 9.95 8.08 -13.80
CA VAL A 301 8.66 7.40 -13.58
C VAL A 301 8.83 5.89 -13.43
N THR A 302 9.88 5.27 -13.97
CA THR A 302 10.11 3.82 -13.82
C THR A 302 10.30 3.45 -12.36
N ASP A 303 11.16 4.19 -11.64
CA ASP A 303 11.41 3.99 -10.21
C ASP A 303 10.18 4.33 -9.37
N LEU A 304 9.54 5.47 -9.65
CA LEU A 304 8.37 5.93 -8.91
C LEU A 304 7.19 4.95 -9.03
N SER A 305 6.92 4.47 -10.24
CA SER A 305 5.81 3.53 -10.47
C SER A 305 6.10 2.17 -9.86
N PHE A 306 7.33 1.68 -9.92
CA PHE A 306 7.72 0.41 -9.28
C PHE A 306 7.56 0.51 -7.77
N LEU A 307 8.09 1.56 -7.14
CA LEU A 307 7.94 1.82 -5.70
C LEU A 307 6.47 1.81 -5.28
N ILE A 308 5.63 2.58 -5.98
CA ILE A 308 4.21 2.70 -5.63
C ILE A 308 3.51 1.35 -5.72
N TYR A 309 3.64 0.60 -6.81
CA TYR A 309 2.90 -0.67 -6.97
C TYR A 309 3.52 -1.85 -6.21
N ALA A 310 4.83 -1.85 -6.00
CA ALA A 310 5.50 -2.90 -5.23
C ALA A 310 5.28 -2.72 -3.74
N CYS A 311 5.31 -1.49 -3.22
CA CYS A 311 5.44 -1.25 -1.78
C CYS A 311 4.19 -0.73 -1.09
N THR A 312 3.07 -0.54 -1.80
CA THR A 312 1.82 -0.05 -1.20
C THR A 312 0.65 -1.00 -1.46
N LEU A 313 -0.30 -1.04 -0.53
CA LEU A 313 -1.59 -1.71 -0.71
C LEU A 313 -2.50 -0.90 -1.64
N LYS A 314 -3.50 -1.55 -2.23
CA LYS A 314 -4.50 -0.85 -3.04
C LYS A 314 -5.23 0.24 -2.24
N SER A 315 -5.66 -0.06 -1.02
CA SER A 315 -6.32 0.91 -0.13
C SER A 315 -5.44 2.14 0.14
N PHE A 316 -4.14 1.94 0.29
CA PHE A 316 -3.17 3.01 0.44
C PHE A 316 -3.09 3.88 -0.83
N ARG A 317 -3.06 3.27 -2.03
CA ARG A 317 -3.10 4.03 -3.30
C ARG A 317 -4.42 4.77 -3.49
N ASP A 318 -5.55 4.13 -3.18
CA ASP A 318 -6.87 4.77 -3.26
C ASP A 318 -6.92 6.05 -2.41
N GLN A 319 -6.25 6.05 -1.26
CA GLN A 319 -6.17 7.19 -0.35
C GLN A 319 -5.10 8.23 -0.76
N TYR A 320 -3.88 7.79 -1.06
CA TYR A 320 -2.69 8.66 -1.07
C TYR A 320 -2.01 8.82 -2.43
N PHE A 321 -2.47 8.20 -3.51
CA PHE A 321 -1.74 8.24 -4.80
C PHE A 321 -1.47 9.65 -5.33
N ASP A 322 -2.46 10.55 -5.26
CA ASP A 322 -2.31 11.96 -5.66
C ASP A 322 -1.21 12.63 -4.84
N GLU A 323 -1.24 12.38 -3.54
CA GLU A 323 -0.34 12.99 -2.58
C GLU A 323 1.08 12.47 -2.77
N MET A 324 1.26 11.17 -3.05
CA MET A 324 2.56 10.58 -3.39
C MET A 324 3.16 11.26 -4.62
N LEU A 325 2.38 11.48 -5.68
CA LEU A 325 2.87 12.18 -6.89
C LEU A 325 3.24 13.64 -6.63
N LYS A 326 2.42 14.35 -5.83
CA LYS A 326 2.68 15.74 -5.44
C LYS A 326 3.92 15.88 -4.56
N VAL A 327 4.06 15.02 -3.55
CA VAL A 327 5.24 14.98 -2.67
C VAL A 327 6.48 14.72 -3.51
N TYR A 328 6.45 13.71 -4.38
CA TYR A 328 7.56 13.39 -5.26
C TYR A 328 7.96 14.59 -6.14
N HIS A 329 7.01 15.17 -6.88
CA HIS A 329 7.30 16.26 -7.82
C HIS A 329 7.74 17.54 -7.10
N SER A 330 7.13 17.85 -5.95
CA SER A 330 7.50 19.00 -5.12
C SER A 330 8.92 18.87 -4.58
N GLU A 331 9.26 17.73 -3.97
CA GLU A 331 10.61 17.50 -3.43
C GLU A 331 11.67 17.50 -4.54
N LEU A 332 11.35 16.89 -5.70
CA LEU A 332 12.20 16.91 -6.88
C LEU A 332 12.44 18.35 -7.35
N SER A 333 11.37 19.13 -7.52
CA SER A 333 11.45 20.52 -8.00
C SER A 333 12.23 21.41 -7.04
N ASN A 334 12.01 21.25 -5.73
CA ASN A 334 12.74 21.97 -4.69
C ASN A 334 14.24 21.64 -4.71
N ALA A 335 14.60 20.36 -4.88
CA ALA A 335 16.00 19.94 -4.98
C ALA A 335 16.67 20.39 -6.29
N ILE A 336 15.99 20.33 -7.44
CA ILE A 336 16.51 20.89 -8.71
C ILE A 336 16.82 22.37 -8.55
N LYS A 337 15.91 23.12 -7.91
CA LYS A 337 16.07 24.55 -7.65
C LYS A 337 17.22 24.84 -6.69
N SER A 338 17.38 24.07 -5.62
CA SER A 338 18.48 24.26 -4.66
C SER A 338 19.86 23.98 -5.27
N LEU A 339 19.92 23.14 -6.32
CA LEU A 339 21.13 22.86 -7.09
C LEU A 339 21.42 23.89 -8.20
N GLY A 340 20.53 24.87 -8.38
CA GLY A 340 20.70 26.00 -9.30
C GLY A 340 20.18 25.78 -10.72
N SER A 341 19.31 24.78 -10.93
CA SER A 341 18.61 24.54 -12.20
C SER A 341 17.13 24.95 -12.10
N ASP A 342 16.44 25.02 -13.25
CA ASP A 342 15.06 25.50 -13.34
C ASP A 342 14.06 24.32 -13.50
N PRO A 343 13.32 23.95 -12.44
CA PRO A 343 12.44 22.78 -12.49
C PRO A 343 11.30 22.92 -13.51
N GLU A 344 10.79 24.13 -13.74
CA GLU A 344 9.71 24.38 -14.71
C GLU A 344 10.15 24.17 -16.16
N LYS A 345 11.47 24.24 -16.43
CA LYS A 345 12.04 23.92 -17.75
C LYS A 345 12.42 22.46 -17.88
N LEU A 346 12.94 21.86 -16.81
CA LEU A 346 13.45 20.49 -16.85
C LEU A 346 12.33 19.46 -16.77
N TYR A 347 11.39 19.66 -15.83
CA TYR A 347 10.35 18.66 -15.56
C TYR A 347 9.09 19.28 -14.92
N PRO A 348 8.36 20.15 -15.64
CA PRO A 348 7.14 20.78 -15.14
C PRO A 348 6.03 19.74 -14.87
N TRP A 349 5.08 20.09 -14.00
CA TRP A 349 4.01 19.19 -13.55
C TRP A 349 3.25 18.51 -14.69
N ASP A 350 2.88 19.26 -15.74
CA ASP A 350 2.13 18.71 -16.87
C ASP A 350 2.92 17.66 -17.66
N LEU A 351 4.24 17.87 -17.81
CA LEU A 351 5.12 16.89 -18.46
C LEU A 351 5.29 15.65 -17.57
N PHE A 352 5.49 15.84 -16.27
CA PHE A 352 5.54 14.74 -15.31
C PHE A 352 4.26 13.90 -15.35
N MET A 353 3.08 14.53 -15.29
CA MET A 353 1.80 13.82 -15.32
C MET A 353 1.54 13.12 -16.67
N LYS A 354 2.05 13.67 -17.77
CA LYS A 354 2.04 12.99 -19.06
C LYS A 354 2.88 11.70 -19.01
N GLU A 355 4.09 11.75 -18.49
CA GLU A 355 4.93 10.55 -18.36
C GLU A 355 4.37 9.55 -17.34
N VAL A 356 3.74 10.02 -16.25
CA VAL A 356 2.97 9.18 -15.31
C VAL A 356 1.92 8.37 -16.08
N LYS A 357 1.11 9.03 -16.90
CA LYS A 357 0.05 8.37 -17.69
C LYS A 357 0.58 7.37 -18.71
N GLU A 358 1.71 7.67 -19.35
CA GLU A 358 2.28 6.84 -20.42
C GLU A 358 3.11 5.65 -19.90
N GLN A 359 3.72 5.78 -18.72
CA GLN A 359 4.82 4.91 -18.31
C GLN A 359 4.58 4.15 -16.99
N PHE A 360 3.50 4.44 -16.24
CA PHE A 360 3.17 3.72 -14.99
C PHE A 360 2.94 2.21 -15.16
N VAL A 361 2.71 1.75 -16.38
CA VAL A 361 2.65 0.31 -16.70
C VAL A 361 3.95 -0.42 -16.36
N PHE A 362 5.09 0.29 -16.36
CA PHE A 362 6.38 -0.25 -15.92
C PHE A 362 6.27 -0.79 -14.50
N GLY A 363 5.81 0.05 -13.57
CA GLY A 363 5.62 -0.31 -12.17
C GLY A 363 4.61 -1.43 -11.96
N VAL A 364 3.54 -1.50 -12.76
CA VAL A 364 2.60 -2.63 -12.71
C VAL A 364 3.32 -3.93 -13.03
N PHE A 365 4.07 -3.97 -14.12
CA PHE A 365 4.79 -5.16 -14.55
C PHE A 365 5.89 -5.58 -13.56
N THR A 366 6.83 -4.69 -13.24
CA THR A 366 7.96 -5.01 -12.34
C THR A 366 7.49 -5.45 -10.96
N SER A 367 6.38 -4.90 -10.50
CA SER A 367 5.81 -5.30 -9.21
C SER A 367 5.04 -6.62 -9.27
N LEU A 368 4.50 -7.05 -10.42
CA LEU A 368 3.96 -8.42 -10.59
C LEU A 368 5.07 -9.47 -10.52
N GLU A 369 6.28 -9.11 -10.92
CA GLU A 369 7.49 -9.94 -10.83
C GLU A 369 8.10 -9.94 -9.41
N ALA A 370 8.11 -8.78 -8.73
CA ALA A 370 8.72 -8.66 -7.40
C ALA A 370 7.86 -9.21 -6.25
N ILE A 371 6.53 -9.10 -6.33
CA ILE A 371 5.64 -9.52 -5.21
C ILE A 371 5.71 -11.03 -4.91
N PRO A 372 5.74 -11.94 -5.89
CA PRO A 372 5.92 -13.36 -5.60
C PRO A 372 7.19 -13.63 -4.77
N LEU A 373 8.28 -12.90 -5.05
CA LEU A 373 9.52 -12.98 -4.27
C LEU A 373 9.36 -12.43 -2.84
N CYS A 374 8.56 -11.37 -2.64
CA CYS A 374 8.24 -10.85 -1.29
C CYS A 374 7.55 -11.91 -0.41
N GLN A 375 6.74 -12.79 -1.02
CA GLN A 375 5.84 -13.71 -0.34
C GLN A 375 6.47 -15.07 -0.03
N LEU A 376 7.69 -15.33 -0.52
CA LEU A 376 8.46 -16.51 -0.14
C LEU A 376 8.78 -16.49 1.36
N ASN A 377 8.38 -17.55 2.06
CA ASN A 377 8.79 -17.78 3.44
C ASN A 377 10.31 -17.86 3.54
N VAL A 378 10.89 -17.36 4.63
CA VAL A 378 12.35 -17.37 4.86
C VAL A 378 12.93 -18.80 4.81
N SER A 379 12.14 -19.81 5.20
CA SER A 379 12.50 -21.23 5.12
C SER A 379 12.42 -21.83 3.71
N GLU A 380 11.57 -21.27 2.84
CA GLU A 380 11.33 -21.72 1.47
C GLU A 380 12.14 -20.92 0.44
N SER A 381 12.66 -19.76 0.85
CA SER A 381 13.60 -18.98 0.05
C SER A 381 14.90 -19.74 -0.17
N PHE A 382 15.40 -19.73 -1.41
CA PHE A 382 16.69 -20.32 -1.71
C PHE A 382 17.83 -19.51 -1.07
N THR A 383 18.88 -20.21 -0.61
CA THR A 383 20.18 -19.57 -0.35
C THR A 383 20.96 -19.49 -1.65
N ILE A 384 21.57 -18.34 -1.93
CA ILE A 384 22.25 -18.09 -3.21
C ILE A 384 23.34 -19.12 -3.52
N ASP A 385 24.10 -19.55 -2.51
CA ASP A 385 25.14 -20.57 -2.65
C ASP A 385 24.59 -21.98 -2.93
N THR A 386 23.28 -22.20 -2.78
CA THR A 386 22.60 -23.47 -3.09
C THR A 386 21.55 -23.36 -4.19
N ALA A 387 21.40 -22.19 -4.82
CA ALA A 387 20.44 -21.97 -5.90
C ALA A 387 20.67 -22.94 -7.07
N VAL A 388 21.94 -23.26 -7.34
CA VAL A 388 22.37 -24.21 -8.37
C VAL A 388 23.31 -25.23 -7.75
N LYS A 389 23.06 -26.53 -7.97
CA LYS A 389 23.87 -27.62 -7.40
C LYS A 389 25.16 -27.93 -8.16
N GLY A 390 25.24 -27.55 -9.44
CA GLY A 390 26.40 -27.79 -10.32
C GLY A 390 27.14 -26.51 -10.71
N ASP A 391 28.16 -26.65 -11.56
CA ASP A 391 29.01 -25.53 -12.03
C ASP A 391 28.53 -24.93 -13.37
N GLU A 392 27.48 -25.50 -13.96
CA GLU A 392 26.89 -25.03 -15.21
C GLU A 392 25.63 -24.19 -14.98
N ALA A 393 25.37 -23.30 -15.95
CA ALA A 393 24.16 -22.50 -15.95
C ALA A 393 22.93 -23.40 -16.15
N ILE A 394 21.86 -23.12 -15.42
CA ILE A 394 20.53 -23.69 -15.65
C ILE A 394 19.56 -22.58 -16.07
N ASP A 395 18.34 -22.94 -16.43
CA ASP A 395 17.28 -21.95 -16.64
C ASP A 395 16.99 -21.22 -15.31
N ILE A 396 16.85 -19.90 -15.33
CA ILE A 396 16.58 -19.13 -14.09
C ILE A 396 15.21 -19.49 -13.51
N GLY A 397 14.26 -19.91 -14.34
CA GLY A 397 13.02 -20.51 -13.88
C GLY A 397 13.30 -21.72 -12.99
N ASP A 398 14.21 -22.61 -13.35
CA ASP A 398 14.55 -23.79 -12.54
C ASP A 398 15.29 -23.45 -11.24
N ALA A 399 16.02 -22.33 -11.22
CA ALA A 399 16.75 -21.85 -10.03
C ALA A 399 15.83 -21.18 -8.99
N VAL A 400 14.68 -20.66 -9.43
CA VAL A 400 13.72 -19.96 -8.58
C VAL A 400 12.45 -20.79 -8.44
N ASP A 401 12.21 -21.30 -7.23
CA ASP A 401 10.94 -21.91 -6.91
C ASP A 401 9.93 -20.82 -6.50
N LEU A 402 8.85 -20.71 -7.26
CA LEU A 402 7.74 -19.80 -6.98
C LEU A 402 6.55 -20.68 -6.60
N PRO A 403 6.25 -20.87 -5.30
CA PRO A 403 5.04 -21.58 -4.90
C PRO A 403 3.82 -20.80 -5.44
N CYS A 404 2.80 -21.51 -5.90
CA CYS A 404 1.52 -20.87 -6.21
C CYS A 404 1.02 -20.20 -4.94
N ASN A 405 1.08 -18.87 -4.86
CA ASN A 405 0.73 -18.05 -3.69
C ASN A 405 -0.38 -18.68 -2.82
N GLU A 406 0.02 -19.33 -1.73
CA GLU A 406 -0.89 -20.11 -0.89
C GLU A 406 -1.77 -19.20 -0.01
N THR A 407 -1.34 -17.96 0.25
CA THR A 407 -2.06 -17.00 1.10
C THR A 407 -2.97 -16.06 0.31
N ALA A 408 -4.22 -15.89 0.77
CA ALA A 408 -5.21 -15.01 0.16
C ALA A 408 -4.76 -13.54 0.10
N SER A 409 -4.10 -13.04 1.16
CA SER A 409 -3.51 -11.69 1.17
C SER A 409 -2.47 -11.50 0.07
N GLY A 410 -1.70 -12.56 -0.22
CA GLY A 410 -0.66 -12.53 -1.22
C GLY A 410 -1.18 -12.50 -2.65
N ARG A 411 -2.19 -13.34 -2.93
CA ARG A 411 -2.94 -13.31 -4.20
C ARG A 411 -3.68 -11.99 -4.38
N GLN A 412 -4.33 -11.46 -3.35
CA GLN A 412 -5.07 -10.21 -3.41
C GLN A 412 -4.15 -9.04 -3.76
N ARG A 413 -2.95 -8.96 -3.17
CA ARG A 413 -1.94 -7.93 -3.49
C ARG A 413 -1.44 -7.98 -4.94
N LEU A 414 -1.37 -9.17 -5.55
CA LEU A 414 -1.08 -9.31 -6.99
C LEU A 414 -2.28 -8.87 -7.84
N ALA A 415 -3.46 -9.36 -7.49
CA ALA A 415 -4.67 -9.19 -8.26
C ALA A 415 -5.17 -7.72 -8.23
N ASP A 416 -4.86 -6.99 -7.16
CA ASP A 416 -5.22 -5.58 -6.91
C ASP A 416 -4.53 -4.57 -7.84
N LYS A 417 -3.61 -5.01 -8.70
CA LYS A 417 -2.90 -4.16 -9.65
C LYS A 417 -3.73 -3.94 -10.90
N LYS A 418 -4.81 -3.18 -10.75
CA LYS A 418 -5.75 -2.86 -11.83
C LYS A 418 -5.30 -1.61 -12.61
N LEU A 419 -5.30 -1.70 -13.94
CA LEU A 419 -5.13 -0.55 -14.85
C LEU A 419 -6.25 0.51 -14.68
N THR A 420 -7.37 0.16 -14.05
CA THR A 420 -8.56 1.02 -13.85
C THR A 420 -8.36 2.16 -12.85
N ASP A 421 -7.37 2.07 -11.95
CA ASP A 421 -7.16 3.08 -10.90
C ASP A 421 -6.68 4.42 -11.49
N ILE A 422 -5.96 4.40 -12.62
CA ILE A 422 -5.49 5.59 -13.35
C ILE A 422 -6.66 6.43 -13.88
N ALA A 423 -7.77 5.80 -14.29
CA ALA A 423 -8.95 6.48 -14.82
C ALA A 423 -9.81 7.13 -13.73
N LYS A 424 -9.96 6.46 -12.58
CA LYS A 424 -10.64 7.03 -11.39
C LYS A 424 -9.89 8.23 -10.83
N HIS A 425 -8.56 8.17 -10.89
CA HIS A 425 -7.66 9.22 -10.45
C HIS A 425 -7.71 10.47 -11.34
N ALA A 426 -7.73 10.28 -12.67
CA ALA A 426 -7.88 11.38 -13.62
C ALA A 426 -9.18 12.18 -13.41
N LEU A 427 -10.29 11.51 -13.06
CA LEU A 427 -11.58 12.17 -12.77
C LEU A 427 -11.55 13.03 -11.49
N LYS A 428 -10.86 12.54 -10.45
CA LYS A 428 -10.67 13.23 -9.16
C LYS A 428 -9.81 14.48 -9.31
N MET A 429 -8.80 14.45 -10.18
CA MET A 429 -7.93 15.58 -10.47
C MET A 429 -8.63 16.70 -11.25
N GLU A 430 -9.58 16.37 -12.12
CA GLU A 430 -10.25 17.34 -12.99
C GLU A 430 -11.47 18.02 -12.32
N TYR A 431 -12.15 17.34 -11.38
CA TYR A 431 -13.35 17.88 -10.69
C TYR A 431 -13.41 17.58 -9.17
N PRO A 432 -12.44 18.08 -8.37
CA PRO A 432 -12.30 17.74 -6.96
C PRO A 432 -13.45 18.27 -6.09
N ASN A 433 -13.90 17.44 -5.14
CA ASN A 433 -14.99 17.66 -4.18
C ASN A 433 -16.36 17.99 -4.80
N SER A 434 -16.52 17.76 -6.09
CA SER A 434 -17.78 18.03 -6.77
C SER A 434 -18.86 17.06 -6.30
N LYS A 435 -20.13 17.49 -6.34
CA LYS A 435 -21.27 16.57 -6.13
C LYS A 435 -21.21 15.38 -7.09
N ALA A 436 -20.66 15.58 -8.29
CA ALA A 436 -20.44 14.56 -9.29
C ALA A 436 -19.39 13.52 -8.85
N GLU A 437 -18.23 13.93 -8.30
CA GLU A 437 -17.23 13.00 -7.75
C GLU A 437 -17.82 12.16 -6.60
N LYS A 438 -18.50 12.81 -5.64
CA LYS A 438 -19.08 12.13 -4.47
C LYS A 438 -20.20 11.18 -4.87
N GLN A 439 -20.99 11.54 -5.87
CA GLN A 439 -22.08 10.72 -6.37
C GLN A 439 -21.56 9.59 -7.28
N PHE A 440 -20.56 9.84 -8.11
CA PHE A 440 -19.89 8.84 -8.94
C PHE A 440 -19.15 7.78 -8.12
N ASN A 441 -18.46 8.20 -7.05
CA ASN A 441 -17.81 7.30 -6.09
C ASN A 441 -18.79 6.53 -5.20
N SER A 442 -20.07 6.94 -5.14
CA SER A 442 -21.11 6.25 -4.36
C SER A 442 -21.81 5.12 -5.13
N TYR A 443 -21.57 5.00 -6.43
CA TYR A 443 -22.11 3.92 -7.25
C TYR A 443 -21.04 2.85 -7.49
N GLU A 444 -21.32 1.61 -7.12
CA GLU A 444 -20.58 0.48 -7.69
C GLU A 444 -20.95 0.38 -9.17
N PHE A 445 -19.98 0.23 -10.08
CA PHE A 445 -20.22 0.39 -11.53
C PHE A 445 -21.39 -0.47 -12.03
N GLY A 446 -21.53 -1.71 -11.57
CA GLY A 446 -22.68 -2.55 -11.94
C GLY A 446 -24.02 -2.16 -11.29
N SER A 447 -24.03 -1.46 -10.15
CA SER A 447 -25.26 -0.89 -9.56
C SER A 447 -25.86 0.23 -10.41
N LEU A 448 -25.02 0.97 -11.15
CA LEU A 448 -25.44 2.01 -12.07
C LEU A 448 -26.13 1.42 -13.30
N TYR A 449 -25.56 0.36 -13.89
CA TYR A 449 -26.17 -0.37 -15.01
C TYR A 449 -27.41 -1.11 -14.58
N HIS A 450 -27.43 -1.73 -13.40
CA HIS A 450 -28.63 -2.35 -12.85
C HIS A 450 -29.75 -1.33 -12.68
N LYS A 451 -29.45 -0.13 -12.16
CA LYS A 451 -30.43 0.94 -12.04
C LYS A 451 -30.91 1.46 -13.40
N CYS A 452 -30.01 1.57 -14.38
CA CYS A 452 -30.38 1.93 -15.75
C CYS A 452 -31.25 0.85 -16.40
N SER A 453 -30.93 -0.43 -16.23
CA SER A 453 -31.74 -1.57 -16.71
C SER A 453 -33.13 -1.55 -16.09
N GLU A 454 -33.23 -1.39 -14.76
CA GLU A 454 -34.50 -1.29 -14.04
C GLU A 454 -35.38 -0.15 -14.58
N LEU A 455 -34.78 1.02 -14.83
CA LEU A 455 -35.51 2.17 -15.35
C LEU A 455 -35.92 2.01 -16.83
N ILE A 456 -35.07 1.38 -17.66
CA ILE A 456 -35.35 1.13 -19.08
C ILE A 456 -36.40 0.02 -19.26
N GLU A 457 -36.47 -0.94 -18.33
CA GLU A 457 -37.41 -2.07 -18.38
C GLU A 457 -38.84 -1.74 -17.91
N ARG A 458 -39.09 -0.53 -17.40
CA ARG A 458 -40.43 -0.05 -16.98
C ARG A 458 -41.37 0.26 -18.17
N LYS A 459 -41.58 -0.72 -19.05
CA LYS A 459 -42.38 -0.58 -20.28
C LYS A 459 -43.86 -0.34 -20.03
N ASP A 460 -44.37 -0.71 -18.85
CA ASP A 460 -45.78 -0.57 -18.46
C ASP A 460 -46.10 0.75 -17.74
N ALA A 461 -45.11 1.64 -17.55
CA ALA A 461 -45.37 2.93 -16.95
C ALA A 461 -46.26 3.79 -17.87
N PRO A 462 -47.22 4.57 -17.32
CA PRO A 462 -48.13 5.39 -18.12
C PRO A 462 -47.43 6.44 -19.00
N THR A 463 -46.18 6.77 -18.68
CA THR A 463 -45.33 7.75 -19.37
C THR A 463 -44.33 7.10 -20.34
N SER A 464 -44.30 5.77 -20.45
CA SER A 464 -43.44 5.06 -21.39
C SER A 464 -43.99 5.18 -22.81
N ILE A 465 -43.14 5.65 -23.72
CA ILE A 465 -43.45 5.87 -25.14
C ILE A 465 -42.40 5.21 -26.01
N ILE A 466 -42.62 5.18 -27.32
CA ILE A 466 -41.57 4.78 -28.27
C ILE A 466 -40.49 5.87 -28.28
N THR A 467 -39.31 5.53 -27.79
CA THR A 467 -38.10 6.35 -27.82
C THR A 467 -37.17 5.88 -28.93
N ALA A 468 -36.30 6.76 -29.42
CA ALA A 468 -35.29 6.44 -30.42
C ALA A 468 -34.20 5.54 -29.86
N GLY A 469 -33.89 5.69 -28.56
CA GLY A 469 -32.96 4.84 -27.81
C GLY A 469 -31.48 5.14 -28.03
N ASP A 470 -31.12 5.85 -29.10
CA ASP A 470 -29.75 6.29 -29.42
C ASP A 470 -29.69 7.78 -29.84
N CYS A 471 -30.19 8.66 -28.96
CA CYS A 471 -30.21 10.10 -29.23
C CYS A 471 -28.87 10.79 -28.94
N TRP A 472 -27.94 10.75 -29.89
CA TRP A 472 -26.68 11.51 -29.87
C TRP A 472 -26.39 12.18 -31.23
N ALA A 473 -25.51 13.18 -31.25
CA ALA A 473 -25.38 14.15 -32.35
C ALA A 473 -25.16 13.54 -33.75
N PRO A 474 -24.35 12.48 -33.93
CA PRO A 474 -24.18 11.82 -35.23
C PRO A 474 -25.47 11.23 -35.82
N ASN A 475 -26.49 10.96 -35.00
CA ASN A 475 -27.77 10.42 -35.43
C ASN A 475 -28.79 11.49 -35.83
N PHE A 476 -28.40 12.78 -35.83
CA PHE A 476 -29.22 13.90 -36.27
C PHE A 476 -28.60 14.60 -37.47
N LEU A 477 -29.36 14.69 -38.57
CA LEU A 477 -29.04 15.61 -39.66
C LEU A 477 -29.68 16.96 -39.39
N VAL A 478 -28.86 18.01 -39.34
CA VAL A 478 -29.34 19.36 -39.13
C VAL A 478 -29.24 20.16 -40.43
N ARG A 479 -30.35 20.74 -40.87
CA ARG A 479 -30.39 21.68 -42.01
C ARG A 479 -30.74 23.09 -41.54
N ASP A 480 -30.19 24.08 -42.21
CA ASP A 480 -30.58 25.48 -42.03
C ASP A 480 -31.89 25.75 -42.79
N ALA A 481 -32.93 26.16 -42.08
CA ALA A 481 -34.25 26.50 -42.64
C ALA A 481 -34.42 28.02 -42.88
N GLY A 482 -33.36 28.80 -42.66
CA GLY A 482 -33.37 30.26 -42.78
C GLY A 482 -33.92 30.98 -41.54
N ARG A 483 -33.68 32.30 -41.45
CA ARG A 483 -34.08 33.18 -40.32
C ARG A 483 -33.60 32.66 -38.95
N ASN A 484 -32.36 32.16 -38.86
CA ASN A 484 -31.77 31.55 -37.66
C ASN A 484 -32.53 30.32 -37.13
N LYS A 485 -33.35 29.67 -37.97
CA LYS A 485 -34.05 28.45 -37.59
C LYS A 485 -33.32 27.23 -38.17
N LYS A 486 -32.97 26.28 -37.31
CA LYS A 486 -32.42 24.98 -37.71
C LYS A 486 -33.51 23.92 -37.59
N GLU A 487 -33.54 23.00 -38.54
CA GLU A 487 -34.40 21.82 -38.51
C GLU A 487 -33.52 20.59 -38.39
N ALA A 488 -33.91 19.65 -37.53
CA ALA A 488 -33.19 18.39 -37.31
C ALA A 488 -34.05 17.21 -37.77
N LEU A 489 -33.42 16.24 -38.41
CA LEU A 489 -33.99 14.96 -38.80
C LEU A 489 -33.23 13.85 -38.09
N MET A 490 -33.93 13.01 -37.35
CA MET A 490 -33.36 11.84 -36.69
C MET A 490 -33.29 10.66 -37.66
N LEU A 491 -32.18 9.93 -37.68
CA LEU A 491 -31.92 8.89 -38.68
C LEU A 491 -31.91 7.48 -38.10
N ASP A 492 -31.21 7.29 -36.98
CA ASP A 492 -30.89 5.97 -36.44
C ASP A 492 -31.80 5.62 -35.27
N PHE A 493 -32.52 4.51 -35.43
CA PHE A 493 -33.52 3.99 -34.48
C PHE A 493 -33.18 2.56 -34.07
N GLN A 494 -31.92 2.11 -34.24
CA GLN A 494 -31.51 0.72 -33.96
C GLN A 494 -31.73 0.30 -32.50
N LEU A 495 -31.75 1.25 -31.57
CA LEU A 495 -32.02 1.03 -30.15
C LEU A 495 -33.44 1.43 -29.73
N ALA A 496 -34.33 1.69 -30.69
CA ALA A 496 -35.68 2.16 -30.41
C ALA A 496 -36.46 1.17 -29.55
N ARG A 497 -37.13 1.71 -28.52
CA ARG A 497 -37.77 0.89 -27.48
C ARG A 497 -38.92 1.65 -26.84
N CYS A 498 -39.81 0.92 -26.17
CA CYS A 498 -40.75 1.56 -25.25
C CYS A 498 -39.99 1.92 -23.97
N ALA A 499 -39.83 3.21 -23.69
CA ALA A 499 -39.13 3.72 -22.52
C ALA A 499 -39.62 5.13 -22.17
N ASN A 500 -39.15 5.67 -21.05
CA ASN A 500 -39.46 7.03 -20.68
C ASN A 500 -38.80 8.05 -21.63
N PRO A 501 -39.49 9.12 -22.08
CA PRO A 501 -38.93 10.13 -23.01
C PRO A 501 -37.68 10.84 -22.49
N ILE A 502 -37.48 10.89 -21.16
CA ILE A 502 -36.29 11.49 -20.55
C ILE A 502 -35.02 10.70 -20.89
N THR A 503 -35.11 9.42 -21.23
CA THR A 503 -33.95 8.61 -21.61
C THR A 503 -33.23 9.18 -22.83
N ASP A 504 -33.97 9.49 -23.89
CA ASP A 504 -33.44 10.12 -25.11
C ASP A 504 -32.95 11.55 -24.86
N LEU A 505 -33.75 12.35 -24.15
CA LEU A 505 -33.41 13.75 -23.86
C LEU A 505 -32.13 13.86 -23.03
N SER A 506 -32.00 13.03 -21.99
CA SER A 506 -30.82 13.03 -21.13
C SER A 506 -29.58 12.54 -21.88
N HIS A 507 -29.70 11.50 -22.71
CA HIS A 507 -28.60 11.02 -23.55
C HIS A 507 -28.09 12.12 -24.50
N LEU A 508 -29.01 12.82 -25.17
CA LEU A 508 -28.68 13.92 -26.06
C LEU A 508 -27.97 15.06 -25.33
N ILE A 509 -28.47 15.46 -24.16
CA ILE A 509 -27.89 16.55 -23.38
C ILE A 509 -26.46 16.20 -22.92
N TYR A 510 -26.24 15.02 -22.34
CA TYR A 510 -24.94 14.70 -21.75
C TYR A 510 -23.89 14.32 -22.78
N SER A 511 -24.25 13.61 -23.84
CA SER A 511 -23.30 13.20 -24.89
C SER A 511 -22.93 14.30 -25.87
N CYS A 512 -23.78 15.32 -26.06
CA CYS A 512 -23.64 16.27 -27.17
C CYS A 512 -23.38 17.71 -26.78
N THR A 513 -23.29 18.01 -25.48
CA THR A 513 -23.08 19.39 -25.00
C THR A 513 -21.89 19.48 -24.05
N GLN A 514 -21.27 20.65 -23.99
CA GLN A 514 -20.22 20.94 -23.02
C GLN A 514 -20.82 21.38 -21.69
N LYS A 515 -20.09 21.20 -20.58
CA LYS A 515 -20.55 21.61 -19.25
C LYS A 515 -20.93 23.09 -19.19
N SER A 516 -20.11 23.97 -19.77
CA SER A 516 -20.37 25.42 -19.83
C SER A 516 -21.69 25.76 -20.51
N PHE A 517 -22.04 25.04 -21.57
CA PHE A 517 -23.33 25.19 -22.25
C PHE A 517 -24.50 24.73 -21.37
N ARG A 518 -24.36 23.59 -20.67
CA ARG A 518 -25.39 23.11 -19.74
C ARG A 518 -25.59 24.05 -18.56
N ASP A 519 -24.51 24.54 -17.96
CA ASP A 519 -24.57 25.48 -16.84
C ASP A 519 -25.41 26.72 -17.19
N GLN A 520 -25.38 27.14 -18.46
CA GLN A 520 -26.11 28.31 -18.95
C GLN A 520 -27.53 28.00 -19.45
N HIS A 521 -27.76 26.83 -20.06
CA HIS A 521 -28.96 26.56 -20.86
C HIS A 521 -29.76 25.32 -20.45
N TYR A 522 -29.39 24.60 -19.39
CA TYR A 522 -30.04 23.34 -19.01
C TYR A 522 -31.56 23.49 -18.82
N ASP A 523 -31.98 24.49 -18.04
CA ASP A 523 -33.40 24.76 -17.80
C ASP A 523 -34.15 25.17 -19.08
N ASP A 524 -33.47 25.89 -19.98
CA ASP A 524 -34.06 26.31 -21.26
C ASP A 524 -34.29 25.11 -22.18
N ILE A 525 -33.34 24.16 -22.23
CA ILE A 525 -33.46 22.93 -23.02
C ILE A 525 -34.64 22.09 -22.54
N LEU A 526 -34.78 21.92 -21.21
CA LEU A 526 -35.89 21.17 -20.61
C LEU A 526 -37.24 21.82 -20.92
N LYS A 527 -37.33 23.15 -20.82
CA LYS A 527 -38.54 23.91 -21.19
C LYS A 527 -38.87 23.79 -22.66
N ILE A 528 -37.88 23.92 -23.55
CA ILE A 528 -38.06 23.77 -24.99
C ILE A 528 -38.62 22.38 -25.28
N TYR A 529 -37.96 21.32 -24.80
CA TYR A 529 -38.41 19.96 -25.04
C TYR A 529 -39.84 19.72 -24.55
N HIS A 530 -40.14 20.08 -23.29
CA HIS A 530 -41.48 19.89 -22.73
C HIS A 530 -42.55 20.71 -23.47
N SER A 531 -42.23 21.95 -23.84
CA SER A 531 -43.16 22.82 -24.58
C SER A 531 -43.48 22.29 -25.98
N GLU A 532 -42.48 21.78 -26.69
CA GLU A 532 -42.65 21.20 -28.03
C GLU A 532 -43.38 19.86 -27.95
N LEU A 533 -43.04 19.00 -26.97
CA LEU A 533 -43.76 17.75 -26.72
C LEU A 533 -45.23 18.03 -26.38
N SER A 534 -45.50 19.02 -25.53
CA SER A 534 -46.85 19.43 -25.17
C SER A 534 -47.62 19.98 -26.37
N SER A 535 -46.98 20.80 -27.19
CA SER A 535 -47.54 21.33 -28.44
C SER A 535 -47.91 20.19 -29.40
N ALA A 536 -47.02 19.21 -29.57
CA ALA A 536 -47.25 18.04 -30.41
C ALA A 536 -48.44 17.20 -29.91
N ILE A 537 -48.48 16.86 -28.61
CA ILE A 537 -49.59 16.12 -27.99
C ILE A 537 -50.93 16.85 -28.22
N LYS A 538 -50.95 18.17 -28.04
CA LYS A 538 -52.14 19.00 -28.27
C LYS A 538 -52.58 18.99 -29.74
N SER A 539 -51.63 19.10 -30.67
CA SER A 539 -51.91 19.10 -32.11
C SER A 539 -52.50 17.78 -32.60
N LEU A 540 -52.18 16.68 -31.92
CA LEU A 540 -52.71 15.34 -32.19
C LEU A 540 -54.06 15.05 -31.51
N GLY A 541 -54.66 16.05 -30.83
CA GLY A 541 -56.01 15.96 -30.26
C GLY A 541 -56.09 15.53 -28.79
N SER A 542 -54.95 15.44 -28.09
CA SER A 542 -54.85 15.03 -26.69
C SER A 542 -54.61 16.21 -25.74
N GLU A 543 -54.84 16.03 -24.44
CA GLU A 543 -54.61 17.07 -23.42
C GLU A 543 -53.24 16.90 -22.73
N PRO A 544 -52.22 17.77 -23.02
CA PRO A 544 -50.86 17.58 -22.50
C PRO A 544 -50.77 17.62 -20.97
N GLU A 545 -51.50 18.52 -20.33
CA GLU A 545 -51.50 18.67 -18.86
C GLU A 545 -52.09 17.46 -18.12
N LYS A 546 -52.88 16.62 -18.81
CA LYS A 546 -53.37 15.36 -18.26
C LYS A 546 -52.41 14.20 -18.50
N ILE A 547 -51.64 14.25 -19.58
CA ILE A 547 -50.78 13.14 -20.02
C ILE A 547 -49.38 13.27 -19.43
N TYR A 548 -48.78 14.46 -19.52
CA TYR A 548 -47.40 14.67 -19.11
C TYR A 548 -47.16 16.11 -18.60
N PRO A 549 -47.79 16.49 -17.48
CA PRO A 549 -47.66 17.83 -16.91
C PRO A 549 -46.21 18.13 -16.48
N TRP A 550 -45.85 19.41 -16.42
CA TRP A 550 -44.49 19.87 -16.12
C TRP A 550 -43.91 19.26 -14.83
N ASP A 551 -44.71 19.15 -13.77
CA ASP A 551 -44.26 18.59 -12.50
C ASP A 551 -43.91 17.10 -12.60
N LEU A 552 -44.68 16.35 -13.40
CA LEU A 552 -44.39 14.94 -13.69
C LEU A 552 -43.12 14.82 -14.52
N PHE A 553 -43.00 15.62 -15.58
CA PHE A 553 -41.79 15.70 -16.41
C PHE A 553 -40.55 16.01 -15.58
N MET A 554 -40.57 17.01 -14.70
CA MET A 554 -39.42 17.38 -13.88
C MET A 554 -39.09 16.33 -12.81
N ARG A 555 -40.09 15.60 -12.31
CA ARG A 555 -39.85 14.44 -11.44
C ARG A 555 -39.13 13.33 -12.21
N GLU A 556 -39.55 13.04 -13.42
CA GLU A 556 -38.93 12.00 -14.26
C GLU A 556 -37.56 12.44 -14.80
N VAL A 557 -37.33 13.73 -15.06
CA VAL A 557 -35.99 14.27 -15.30
C VAL A 557 -35.05 13.90 -14.16
N LYS A 558 -35.46 14.10 -12.91
CA LYS A 558 -34.65 13.76 -11.73
C LYS A 558 -34.46 12.26 -11.51
N GLU A 559 -35.37 11.43 -12.00
CA GLU A 559 -35.31 9.99 -11.82
C GLU A 559 -34.51 9.30 -12.93
N TYR A 560 -34.69 9.74 -14.18
CA TYR A 560 -34.13 9.09 -15.36
C TYR A 560 -32.86 9.77 -15.90
N PHE A 561 -32.41 10.93 -15.36
CA PHE A 561 -31.17 11.59 -15.83
C PHE A 561 -29.93 10.70 -15.75
N ILE A 562 -29.94 9.74 -14.82
CA ILE A 562 -28.82 8.83 -14.59
C ILE A 562 -28.52 7.99 -15.84
N ILE A 563 -29.54 7.70 -16.65
CA ILE A 563 -29.40 6.95 -17.91
C ILE A 563 -28.56 7.76 -18.89
N GLY A 564 -28.90 9.02 -19.15
CA GLY A 564 -28.13 9.87 -20.05
C GLY A 564 -26.68 10.08 -19.62
N LEU A 565 -26.43 10.19 -18.31
CA LEU A 565 -25.08 10.26 -17.77
C LEU A 565 -24.30 8.96 -18.06
N THR A 566 -24.88 7.80 -17.75
CA THR A 566 -24.25 6.49 -17.99
C THR A 566 -23.93 6.25 -19.46
N PHE A 567 -24.87 6.49 -20.37
CA PHE A 567 -24.64 6.36 -21.82
C PHE A 567 -23.56 7.32 -22.33
N SER A 568 -23.50 8.56 -21.82
CA SER A 568 -22.48 9.52 -22.22
C SER A 568 -21.07 9.13 -21.79
N MET A 569 -20.92 8.43 -20.66
CA MET A 569 -19.62 7.93 -20.21
C MET A 569 -19.05 6.86 -21.13
N GLU A 570 -19.90 6.13 -21.85
CA GLU A 570 -19.49 5.17 -22.87
C GLU A 570 -19.25 5.87 -24.21
N ALA A 571 -20.21 6.65 -24.68
CA ALA A 571 -20.21 7.22 -26.03
C ALA A 571 -19.15 8.33 -26.22
N VAL A 572 -18.96 9.22 -25.23
CA VAL A 572 -18.06 10.39 -25.39
C VAL A 572 -16.60 9.97 -25.56
N PRO A 573 -16.04 9.00 -24.81
CA PRO A 573 -14.72 8.46 -25.11
C PRO A 573 -14.57 7.92 -26.53
N PHE A 574 -15.57 7.19 -27.06
CA PHE A 574 -15.54 6.71 -28.45
C PHE A 574 -15.53 7.85 -29.48
N CYS A 575 -16.20 8.97 -29.19
CA CYS A 575 -16.22 10.17 -30.06
C CYS A 575 -14.89 10.93 -30.07
N LEU A 576 -14.11 10.81 -28.99
CA LEU A 576 -12.86 11.53 -28.76
C LEU A 576 -11.62 10.72 -29.17
N LEU A 577 -11.81 9.44 -29.53
CA LEU A 577 -10.76 8.63 -30.14
C LEU A 577 -10.39 9.21 -31.51
N ASP A 578 -9.09 9.21 -31.81
CA ASP A 578 -8.61 9.50 -33.15
C ASP A 578 -9.20 8.44 -34.10
N PRO A 579 -9.71 8.79 -35.30
CA PRO A 579 -10.25 7.83 -36.27
C PRO A 579 -9.29 6.69 -36.64
N SER A 580 -7.98 6.87 -36.43
CA SER A 580 -6.97 5.81 -36.58
C SER A 580 -6.97 4.77 -35.45
N GLN A 581 -7.71 5.01 -34.37
CA GLN A 581 -7.87 4.17 -33.18
C GLN A 581 -9.30 3.62 -33.00
N SER A 582 -10.20 3.87 -33.96
CA SER A 582 -11.56 3.34 -33.91
C SER A 582 -11.58 1.82 -34.10
N PHE A 583 -12.34 1.12 -33.26
CA PHE A 583 -12.52 -0.33 -33.36
C PHE A 583 -13.33 -0.69 -34.61
N ASP A 584 -12.85 -1.70 -35.33
CA ASP A 584 -13.62 -2.33 -36.41
C ASP A 584 -14.65 -3.29 -35.79
N LEU A 585 -15.91 -2.86 -35.70
CA LEU A 585 -17.01 -3.64 -35.15
C LEU A 585 -17.25 -4.95 -35.94
N ASP A 586 -16.98 -4.95 -37.25
CA ASP A 586 -17.11 -6.14 -38.10
C ASP A 586 -16.01 -7.18 -37.80
N ALA A 587 -14.89 -6.75 -37.20
CA ALA A 587 -13.85 -7.67 -36.75
C ALA A 587 -14.20 -8.38 -35.42
N ILE A 588 -15.06 -7.77 -34.59
CA ILE A 588 -15.47 -8.27 -33.26
C ILE A 588 -16.70 -9.18 -33.38
N ILE A 589 -17.65 -8.84 -34.26
CA ILE A 589 -18.83 -9.67 -34.53
C ILE A 589 -18.47 -10.71 -35.60
N LYS A 590 -17.70 -11.74 -35.21
CA LYS A 590 -17.51 -12.95 -36.01
C LYS A 590 -18.28 -14.12 -35.40
N GLY A 591 -19.59 -14.13 -35.61
CA GLY A 591 -20.47 -15.24 -35.24
C GLY A 591 -21.91 -14.80 -34.99
N ASP A 592 -22.86 -15.72 -35.21
CA ASP A 592 -24.31 -15.49 -35.11
C ASP A 592 -24.85 -15.44 -33.65
N GLU A 593 -24.00 -15.34 -32.63
CA GLU A 593 -24.43 -15.32 -31.22
C GLU A 593 -24.52 -13.89 -30.64
N ALA A 594 -25.68 -13.58 -30.04
CA ALA A 594 -25.93 -12.31 -29.37
C ALA A 594 -25.21 -12.25 -28.00
N VAL A 595 -24.35 -11.26 -27.82
CA VAL A 595 -23.60 -11.01 -26.58
C VAL A 595 -24.45 -10.16 -25.63
N ASN A 596 -24.67 -10.61 -24.39
CA ASN A 596 -25.40 -9.85 -23.37
C ASN A 596 -24.47 -8.85 -22.65
N ILE A 597 -24.85 -7.58 -22.68
CA ILE A 597 -23.98 -6.48 -22.23
C ILE A 597 -23.98 -6.28 -20.71
N VAL A 598 -24.94 -6.87 -19.99
CA VAL A 598 -25.06 -6.78 -18.51
C VAL A 598 -24.34 -7.92 -17.78
N ASP A 599 -24.17 -9.09 -18.42
CA ASP A 599 -23.37 -10.22 -17.89
C ASP A 599 -21.85 -9.91 -17.88
N VAL A 600 -21.45 -8.79 -18.49
CA VAL A 600 -20.11 -8.23 -18.46
C VAL A 600 -19.87 -7.40 -17.18
N MET A 601 -20.90 -7.13 -16.34
CA MET A 601 -20.79 -6.11 -15.28
C MET A 601 -21.18 -6.47 -13.83
N THR A 602 -22.09 -7.39 -13.46
CA THR A 602 -22.39 -7.63 -12.00
C THR A 602 -23.23 -8.86 -11.63
N LEU A 603 -22.61 -9.89 -11.03
CA LEU A 603 -23.16 -10.87 -10.06
C LEU A 603 -21.91 -11.37 -9.29
N SER A 604 -21.71 -11.39 -7.96
CA SER A 604 -22.52 -11.63 -6.75
C SER A 604 -21.70 -11.24 -5.47
N ASN A 605 -22.32 -10.90 -4.32
CA ASN A 605 -21.87 -11.21 -2.92
C ASN A 605 -22.46 -10.28 -1.82
N ILE A 606 -23.60 -10.62 -1.20
CA ILE A 606 -23.99 -10.17 0.16
C ILE A 606 -24.78 -11.28 0.87
N GLU A 607 -24.20 -11.89 1.91
CA GLU A 607 -24.78 -12.50 3.13
C GLU A 607 -23.68 -13.35 3.82
N THR A 608 -23.33 -13.13 5.12
CA THR A 608 -22.79 -14.14 6.12
C THR A 608 -21.92 -13.65 7.33
N SER A 609 -21.77 -12.37 7.69
CA SER A 609 -20.83 -11.98 8.77
C SER A 609 -21.31 -12.07 10.24
N SER A 610 -22.61 -11.93 10.56
CA SER A 610 -23.06 -11.74 11.97
C SER A 610 -23.19 -13.01 12.82
N GLY A 611 -23.40 -14.19 12.23
CA GLY A 611 -23.53 -15.45 12.97
C GLY A 611 -22.20 -16.08 13.41
N ARG A 612 -21.09 -15.67 12.78
CA ARG A 612 -19.79 -16.36 12.89
C ARG A 612 -18.97 -15.95 14.12
N GLN A 613 -19.14 -14.71 14.62
CA GLN A 613 -18.41 -14.17 15.78
C GLN A 613 -18.92 -14.73 17.12
N ARG A 614 -20.23 -15.02 17.23
CA ARG A 614 -20.90 -15.47 18.47
C ARG A 614 -20.52 -16.87 18.98
N LEU A 615 -19.74 -17.67 18.27
CA LEU A 615 -19.35 -19.01 18.75
C LEU A 615 -18.03 -18.99 19.54
N ALA A 616 -17.14 -18.05 19.23
CA ALA A 616 -15.84 -17.91 19.87
C ALA A 616 -15.96 -17.27 21.27
N ASP A 617 -16.78 -16.23 21.37
CA ASP A 617 -17.11 -15.55 22.64
C ASP A 617 -17.71 -16.51 23.67
N LYS A 618 -18.42 -17.56 23.20
CA LYS A 618 -19.01 -18.58 24.05
C LYS A 618 -17.95 -19.44 24.75
N LYS A 619 -16.91 -19.85 24.01
CA LYS A 619 -15.80 -20.67 24.56
C LYS A 619 -15.01 -19.88 25.60
N LEU A 620 -14.70 -18.61 25.33
CA LEU A 620 -13.96 -17.74 26.25
C LEU A 620 -14.76 -17.49 27.54
N THR A 621 -16.07 -17.27 27.41
CA THR A 621 -16.98 -17.17 28.57
C THR A 621 -16.95 -18.45 29.41
N ASP A 622 -16.98 -19.63 28.79
CA ASP A 622 -16.95 -20.91 29.50
C ASP A 622 -15.62 -21.13 30.25
N ILE A 623 -14.49 -20.70 29.69
CA ILE A 623 -13.16 -20.75 30.34
C ILE A 623 -13.14 -19.84 31.59
N ALA A 624 -13.70 -18.63 31.48
CA ALA A 624 -13.84 -17.71 32.60
C ALA A 624 -14.73 -18.28 33.72
N LYS A 625 -15.87 -18.88 33.36
CA LYS A 625 -16.78 -19.58 34.30
C LYS A 625 -16.08 -20.75 34.99
N HIS A 626 -15.30 -21.53 34.24
CA HIS A 626 -14.51 -22.63 34.79
C HIS A 626 -13.45 -22.12 35.78
N ALA A 627 -12.71 -21.05 35.44
CA ALA A 627 -11.72 -20.46 36.33
C ALA A 627 -12.36 -19.98 37.65
N LEU A 628 -13.50 -19.30 37.59
CA LEU A 628 -14.26 -18.89 38.77
C LEU A 628 -14.73 -20.06 39.62
N LYS A 629 -15.29 -21.10 38.99
CA LYS A 629 -15.76 -22.29 39.69
C LYS A 629 -14.64 -23.03 40.43
N MET A 630 -13.44 -23.06 39.86
CA MET A 630 -12.29 -23.77 40.43
C MET A 630 -11.61 -23.00 41.56
N GLU A 631 -11.45 -21.68 41.41
CA GLU A 631 -10.68 -20.86 42.37
C GLU A 631 -11.58 -20.13 43.39
N TYR A 632 -12.85 -19.86 43.03
CA TYR A 632 -13.83 -19.14 43.86
C TYR A 632 -15.22 -19.83 43.89
N PRO A 633 -15.30 -21.12 44.25
CA PRO A 633 -16.56 -21.87 44.22
C PRO A 633 -17.62 -21.29 45.17
N ASN A 634 -18.84 -21.15 44.68
CA ASN A 634 -20.03 -20.58 45.32
C ASN A 634 -19.88 -19.10 45.75
N SER A 635 -18.88 -18.40 45.22
CA SER A 635 -18.68 -16.97 45.49
C SER A 635 -19.80 -16.12 44.88
N GLU A 636 -19.94 -14.89 45.38
CA GLU A 636 -20.86 -13.91 44.76
C GLU A 636 -20.44 -13.59 43.33
N ALA A 637 -19.14 -13.54 43.06
CA ALA A 637 -18.60 -13.32 41.74
C ALA A 637 -18.96 -14.43 40.75
N GLU A 638 -18.89 -15.70 41.17
CA GLU A 638 -19.35 -16.83 40.35
C GLU A 638 -20.84 -16.72 40.05
N LYS A 639 -21.69 -16.42 41.04
CA LYS A 639 -23.14 -16.30 40.86
C LYS A 639 -23.51 -15.15 39.92
N GLN A 640 -22.93 -13.98 40.13
CA GLN A 640 -23.24 -12.78 39.36
C GLN A 640 -22.75 -12.92 37.92
N PHE A 641 -21.52 -13.37 37.69
CA PHE A 641 -21.02 -13.60 36.32
C PHE A 641 -21.80 -14.70 35.59
N ASN A 642 -22.21 -15.77 36.28
CA ASN A 642 -23.03 -16.82 35.69
C ASN A 642 -24.47 -16.39 35.38
N SER A 643 -24.96 -15.30 35.99
CA SER A 643 -26.31 -14.77 35.74
C SER A 643 -26.46 -14.05 34.41
N TYR A 644 -25.36 -13.59 33.80
CA TYR A 644 -25.38 -12.94 32.49
C TYR A 644 -25.64 -13.95 31.38
N GLU A 645 -26.62 -13.64 30.52
CA GLU A 645 -26.90 -14.43 29.33
C GLU A 645 -25.78 -14.31 28.31
N PHE A 646 -25.59 -15.37 27.52
CA PHE A 646 -24.59 -15.37 26.46
C PHE A 646 -24.84 -14.24 25.45
N GLY A 647 -23.80 -13.42 25.18
CA GLY A 647 -23.88 -12.27 24.29
C GLY A 647 -24.28 -10.95 24.98
N SER A 648 -24.91 -10.98 26.15
CA SER A 648 -25.39 -9.76 26.82
C SER A 648 -24.28 -8.78 27.22
N LEU A 649 -23.12 -9.29 27.63
CA LEU A 649 -21.94 -8.48 27.93
C LEU A 649 -21.33 -7.85 26.68
N TYR A 650 -21.33 -8.58 25.56
CA TYR A 650 -20.84 -8.09 24.26
C TYR A 650 -21.76 -6.98 23.73
N ASP A 651 -23.07 -7.19 23.76
CA ASP A 651 -24.06 -6.21 23.30
C ASP A 651 -23.94 -4.91 24.13
N LYS A 652 -23.79 -5.04 25.45
CA LYS A 652 -23.58 -3.88 26.35
C LYS A 652 -22.28 -3.14 26.04
N CYS A 653 -21.18 -3.84 25.77
CA CYS A 653 -19.91 -3.21 25.38
C CYS A 653 -20.03 -2.51 24.02
N SER A 654 -20.70 -3.12 23.06
CA SER A 654 -20.93 -2.56 21.72
C SER A 654 -21.73 -1.26 21.82
N GLU A 655 -22.82 -1.25 22.60
CA GLU A 655 -23.62 -0.05 22.85
C GLU A 655 -22.78 1.08 23.46
N LEU A 656 -21.94 0.78 24.45
CA LEU A 656 -21.10 1.78 25.12
C LEU A 656 -20.01 2.35 24.18
N ILE A 657 -19.41 1.51 23.34
CA ILE A 657 -18.37 1.92 22.38
C ILE A 657 -18.96 2.76 21.24
N GLU A 658 -20.21 2.50 20.82
CA GLU A 658 -20.88 3.23 19.74
C GLU A 658 -21.26 4.69 20.11
N ARG A 659 -21.14 5.07 21.39
CA ARG A 659 -21.42 6.44 21.90
C ARG A 659 -20.34 7.47 21.53
N LYS A 660 -19.90 7.48 20.27
CA LYS A 660 -18.84 8.36 19.75
C LYS A 660 -19.15 9.86 19.88
N ASP A 661 -20.42 10.24 19.96
CA ASP A 661 -20.85 11.64 20.03
C ASP A 661 -21.01 12.16 21.48
N ALA A 662 -20.65 11.37 22.50
CA ALA A 662 -20.72 11.80 23.89
C ALA A 662 -19.67 12.91 24.18
N PRO A 663 -19.96 13.88 25.07
CA PRO A 663 -19.04 14.99 25.37
C PRO A 663 -17.67 14.56 25.93
N THR A 664 -17.58 13.35 26.48
CA THR A 664 -16.37 12.74 27.06
C THR A 664 -15.69 11.75 26.12
N SER A 665 -16.23 11.55 24.91
CA SER A 665 -15.60 10.70 23.90
C SER A 665 -14.37 11.38 23.30
N ILE A 666 -13.25 10.69 23.34
CA ILE A 666 -11.95 11.14 22.85
C ILE A 666 -11.36 10.10 21.91
N ILE A 667 -10.25 10.41 21.26
CA ILE A 667 -9.47 9.40 20.53
C ILE A 667 -8.75 8.52 21.57
N THR A 668 -9.19 7.27 21.68
CA THR A 668 -8.57 6.24 22.53
C THR A 668 -7.62 5.39 21.69
N ALA A 669 -6.57 4.83 22.29
CA ALA A 669 -5.67 3.88 21.61
C ALA A 669 -6.38 2.55 21.30
N GLY A 670 -7.35 2.15 22.14
CA GLY A 670 -8.26 1.03 21.88
C GLY A 670 -7.68 -0.37 22.13
N ASP A 671 -6.37 -0.49 22.31
CA ASP A 671 -5.65 -1.74 22.56
C ASP A 671 -4.56 -1.57 23.65
N CYS A 672 -4.96 -1.05 24.82
CA CYS A 672 -4.04 -0.73 25.92
C CYS A 672 -3.68 -1.94 26.80
N TRP A 673 -2.89 -2.88 26.27
CA TRP A 673 -2.28 -3.99 27.02
C TRP A 673 -0.75 -3.98 26.95
N ALA A 674 -0.06 -4.72 27.83
CA ALA A 674 1.37 -4.57 28.08
C ALA A 674 2.30 -4.60 26.84
N PRO A 675 2.09 -5.49 25.84
CA PRO A 675 2.92 -5.51 24.63
C PRO A 675 2.91 -4.21 23.83
N ASN A 676 1.87 -3.39 23.98
CA ASN A 676 1.69 -2.15 23.24
C ASN A 676 2.29 -0.93 23.96
N PHE A 677 2.99 -1.14 25.08
CA PHE A 677 3.73 -0.12 25.81
C PHE A 677 5.22 -0.45 25.90
N LEU A 678 6.07 0.45 25.38
CA LEU A 678 7.50 0.41 25.69
C LEU A 678 7.79 1.24 26.93
N VAL A 679 8.51 0.66 27.89
CA VAL A 679 8.90 1.36 29.12
C VAL A 679 10.42 1.51 29.17
N ARG A 680 10.90 2.73 29.34
CA ARG A 680 12.33 3.03 29.55
C ARG A 680 12.60 3.56 30.96
N ASP A 681 13.81 3.33 31.45
CA ASP A 681 14.30 3.93 32.68
C ASP A 681 14.85 5.33 32.39
N ALA A 682 14.26 6.36 32.99
CA ALA A 682 14.67 7.76 32.83
C ALA A 682 15.65 8.21 33.93
N GLY A 683 16.06 7.30 34.83
CA GLY A 683 16.90 7.59 35.99
C GLY A 683 16.09 8.08 37.20
N GLN A 684 16.72 8.12 38.38
CA GLN A 684 16.12 8.59 39.64
C GLN A 684 14.78 7.90 40.01
N ASN A 685 14.66 6.58 39.76
CA ASN A 685 13.42 5.82 39.93
C ASN A 685 12.23 6.28 39.06
N LYS A 686 12.48 7.08 38.01
CA LYS A 686 11.44 7.49 37.06
C LYS A 686 11.39 6.54 35.86
N LYS A 687 10.20 6.07 35.52
CA LYS A 687 9.92 5.30 34.31
C LYS A 687 9.13 6.16 33.33
N GLU A 688 9.41 6.02 32.05
CA GLU A 688 8.64 6.64 30.96
C GLU A 688 8.08 5.56 30.06
N ALA A 689 6.84 5.73 29.61
CA ALA A 689 6.15 4.79 28.74
C ALA A 689 5.79 5.43 27.39
N LEU A 690 5.87 4.66 26.32
CA LEU A 690 5.48 5.02 24.95
C LEU A 690 4.46 4.00 24.44
N ILE A 691 3.32 4.49 23.93
CA ILE A 691 2.28 3.66 23.28
C ILE A 691 2.69 3.43 21.83
N LEU A 692 2.61 2.19 21.34
CA LEU A 692 3.06 1.82 19.98
C LEU A 692 1.92 1.50 19.01
N ASP A 693 0.92 0.75 19.46
CA ASP A 693 -0.10 0.15 18.60
C ASP A 693 -1.45 0.86 18.77
N PHE A 694 -1.96 1.36 17.65
CA PHE A 694 -3.22 2.09 17.54
C PHE A 694 -4.19 1.39 16.58
N GLN A 695 -4.01 0.09 16.30
CA GLN A 695 -4.84 -0.68 15.37
C GLN A 695 -6.33 -0.69 15.73
N LEU A 696 -6.66 -0.54 17.02
CA LEU A 696 -8.03 -0.43 17.53
C LEU A 696 -8.43 1.01 17.89
N ALA A 697 -7.64 2.00 17.49
CA ALA A 697 -7.89 3.40 17.83
C ALA A 697 -9.23 3.87 17.29
N ARG A 698 -9.98 4.56 18.14
CA ARG A 698 -11.37 4.94 17.88
C ARG A 698 -11.77 6.11 18.74
N CYS A 699 -12.88 6.75 18.38
CA CYS A 699 -13.50 7.74 19.25
C CYS A 699 -14.35 7.01 20.29
N ALA A 700 -13.89 6.98 21.55
CA ALA A 700 -14.55 6.31 22.66
C ALA A 700 -14.25 6.99 24.00
N ASN A 701 -14.83 6.48 25.08
CA ASN A 701 -14.60 7.00 26.42
C ASN A 701 -13.18 6.64 26.94
N PRO A 702 -12.42 7.55 27.59
CA PRO A 702 -11.06 7.27 28.09
C PRO A 702 -10.96 6.06 29.04
N ILE A 703 -12.05 5.72 29.73
CA ILE A 703 -12.10 4.59 30.65
C ILE A 703 -11.93 3.25 29.92
N THR A 704 -12.23 3.16 28.62
CA THR A 704 -12.04 1.90 27.86
C THR A 704 -10.58 1.45 27.86
N ASP A 705 -9.65 2.38 27.61
CA ASP A 705 -8.22 2.12 27.61
C ASP A 705 -7.69 1.85 29.02
N LEU A 706 -8.12 2.66 29.98
CA LEU A 706 -7.69 2.53 31.39
C LEU A 706 -8.13 1.20 32.00
N SER A 707 -9.38 0.80 31.79
CA SER A 707 -9.93 -0.43 32.35
C SER A 707 -9.29 -1.67 31.73
N PHE A 708 -9.04 -1.69 30.41
CA PHE A 708 -8.35 -2.79 29.77
C PHE A 708 -6.89 -2.92 30.23
N LEU A 709 -6.18 -1.79 30.37
CA LEU A 709 -4.81 -1.77 30.91
C LEU A 709 -4.74 -2.34 32.32
N ILE A 710 -5.63 -1.89 33.21
CA ILE A 710 -5.67 -2.36 34.60
C ILE A 710 -5.94 -3.87 34.64
N TYR A 711 -6.93 -4.37 33.92
CA TYR A 711 -7.29 -5.79 34.01
C TYR A 711 -6.35 -6.74 33.27
N SER A 712 -5.78 -6.35 32.14
CA SER A 712 -4.83 -7.19 31.39
C SER A 712 -3.44 -7.25 32.05
N CYS A 713 -3.00 -6.15 32.69
CA CYS A 713 -1.60 -5.98 33.10
C CYS A 713 -1.33 -6.09 34.60
N THR A 714 -2.35 -6.17 35.45
CA THR A 714 -2.17 -6.21 36.92
C THR A 714 -2.67 -7.51 37.55
N GLN A 715 -2.13 -7.85 38.73
CA GLN A 715 -2.61 -8.96 39.57
C GLN A 715 -3.50 -8.42 40.70
N LYS A 716 -4.33 -9.29 41.29
CA LYS A 716 -5.23 -8.90 42.40
C LYS A 716 -4.51 -8.19 43.55
N PRO A 717 -3.37 -8.67 44.09
CA PRO A 717 -2.70 -8.01 45.21
C PRO A 717 -2.30 -6.56 44.90
N PHE A 718 -1.96 -6.28 43.63
CA PHE A 718 -1.66 -4.94 43.18
C PHE A 718 -2.93 -4.07 43.12
N ARG A 719 -4.05 -4.59 42.60
CA ARG A 719 -5.33 -3.85 42.60
C ARG A 719 -5.82 -3.60 44.02
N ASP A 720 -5.82 -4.62 44.88
CA ASP A 720 -6.25 -4.50 46.28
C ASP A 720 -5.47 -3.41 47.04
N GLN A 721 -4.20 -3.21 46.69
CA GLN A 721 -3.34 -2.22 47.34
C GLN A 721 -3.38 -0.84 46.66
N TYR A 722 -3.42 -0.76 45.34
CA TYR A 722 -3.11 0.46 44.59
C TYR A 722 -4.23 0.94 43.65
N TYR A 723 -5.40 0.29 43.62
CA TYR A 723 -6.46 0.61 42.66
C TYR A 723 -6.89 2.09 42.71
N ASP A 724 -7.21 2.60 43.90
CA ASP A 724 -7.59 4.01 44.08
C ASP A 724 -6.47 4.97 43.69
N ASP A 725 -5.22 4.60 43.97
CA ASP A 725 -4.05 5.43 43.65
C ASP A 725 -3.84 5.53 42.13
N ILE A 726 -4.03 4.43 41.39
CA ILE A 726 -3.92 4.41 39.93
C ILE A 726 -5.00 5.29 39.29
N LEU A 727 -6.25 5.21 39.77
CA LEU A 727 -7.34 6.06 39.30
C LEU A 727 -7.04 7.54 39.54
N LYS A 728 -6.52 7.89 40.73
CA LYS A 728 -6.10 9.25 41.06
C LYS A 728 -4.93 9.73 40.21
N ILE A 729 -3.93 8.87 39.98
CA ILE A 729 -2.78 9.20 39.11
C ILE A 729 -3.28 9.47 37.70
N TYR A 730 -4.08 8.59 37.13
CA TYR A 730 -4.61 8.77 35.77
C TYR A 730 -5.42 10.06 35.66
N HIS A 731 -6.37 10.30 36.57
CA HIS A 731 -7.19 11.52 36.55
C HIS A 731 -6.37 12.78 36.76
N SER A 732 -5.39 12.74 37.67
CA SER A 732 -4.46 13.85 37.93
C SER A 732 -3.63 14.19 36.69
N GLU A 733 -3.02 13.19 36.05
CA GLU A 733 -2.21 13.40 34.85
C GLU A 733 -3.07 13.86 33.66
N LEU A 734 -4.26 13.28 33.48
CA LEU A 734 -5.22 13.75 32.48
C LEU A 734 -5.64 15.20 32.72
N SER A 735 -5.91 15.56 33.98
CA SER A 735 -6.26 16.93 34.36
C SER A 735 -5.09 17.90 34.16
N ASN A 736 -3.86 17.48 34.48
CA ASN A 736 -2.65 18.27 34.22
C ASN A 736 -2.44 18.50 32.72
N ALA A 737 -2.70 17.49 31.89
CA ALA A 737 -2.64 17.59 30.44
C ALA A 737 -3.72 18.54 29.88
N ILE A 738 -4.97 18.41 30.32
CA ILE A 738 -6.05 19.32 29.94
C ILE A 738 -5.71 20.78 30.32
N LYS A 739 -5.17 20.98 31.52
CA LYS A 739 -4.76 22.29 32.03
C LYS A 739 -3.60 22.88 31.25
N SER A 740 -2.58 22.09 30.92
CA SER A 740 -1.41 22.56 30.17
C SER A 740 -1.76 22.94 28.73
N LEU A 741 -2.80 22.32 28.17
CA LEU A 741 -3.36 22.64 26.85
C LEU A 741 -4.35 23.82 26.87
N GLY A 742 -4.54 24.49 28.01
CA GLY A 742 -5.30 25.74 28.11
C GLY A 742 -6.78 25.59 28.47
N SER A 743 -7.23 24.39 28.82
CA SER A 743 -8.61 24.10 29.20
C SER A 743 -8.78 23.96 30.73
N GLU A 744 -10.01 24.06 31.23
CA GLU A 744 -10.31 23.89 32.66
C GLU A 744 -10.74 22.45 32.98
N PRO A 745 -9.91 21.63 33.66
CA PRO A 745 -10.20 20.21 33.88
C PRO A 745 -11.49 19.97 34.69
N GLU A 746 -11.73 20.80 35.71
CA GLU A 746 -12.94 20.70 36.56
C GLU A 746 -14.25 20.97 35.79
N LYS A 747 -14.18 21.62 34.63
CA LYS A 747 -15.34 21.83 33.75
C LYS A 747 -15.50 20.70 32.72
N ILE A 748 -14.39 20.17 32.22
CA ILE A 748 -14.40 19.16 31.14
C ILE A 748 -14.59 17.76 31.70
N TYR A 749 -13.85 17.40 32.74
CA TYR A 749 -13.81 16.04 33.26
C TYR A 749 -13.53 15.99 34.77
N PRO A 750 -14.43 16.56 35.61
CA PRO A 750 -14.26 16.56 37.06
C PRO A 750 -14.25 15.14 37.64
N TRP A 751 -13.63 14.98 38.82
CA TRP A 751 -13.48 13.68 39.49
C TRP A 751 -14.80 12.90 39.62
N ASP A 752 -15.90 13.58 39.94
CA ASP A 752 -17.22 12.94 40.09
C ASP A 752 -17.79 12.40 38.76
N LEU A 753 -17.46 13.05 37.63
CA LEU A 753 -17.83 12.55 36.30
C LEU A 753 -16.94 11.38 35.91
N PHE A 754 -15.62 11.51 36.12
CA PHE A 754 -14.65 10.43 35.90
C PHE A 754 -15.04 9.16 36.67
N MET A 755 -15.35 9.27 37.97
CA MET A 755 -15.74 8.10 38.79
C MET A 755 -17.07 7.49 38.37
N ARG A 756 -18.01 8.28 37.82
CA ARG A 756 -19.26 7.78 37.25
C ARG A 756 -19.00 6.95 36.00
N GLU A 757 -18.12 7.44 35.12
CA GLU A 757 -17.74 6.73 33.91
C GLU A 757 -16.83 5.53 34.20
N VAL A 758 -16.00 5.57 35.25
CA VAL A 758 -15.32 4.39 35.80
C VAL A 758 -16.35 3.31 36.14
N LYS A 759 -17.46 3.66 36.81
CA LYS A 759 -18.52 2.69 37.13
C LYS A 759 -19.24 2.14 35.89
N GLU A 760 -19.45 2.95 34.86
CA GLU A 760 -20.21 2.59 33.66
C GLU A 760 -19.38 1.80 32.63
N TYR A 761 -18.12 2.20 32.38
CA TYR A 761 -17.30 1.72 31.28
C TYR A 761 -16.28 0.64 31.67
N PHE A 762 -16.04 0.38 32.97
CA PHE A 762 -15.08 -0.68 33.39
C PHE A 762 -15.47 -2.08 32.92
N ILE A 763 -16.74 -2.29 32.58
CA ILE A 763 -17.23 -3.54 31.98
C ILE A 763 -16.52 -3.86 30.65
N ILE A 764 -16.11 -2.85 29.88
CA ILE A 764 -15.40 -3.04 28.60
C ILE A 764 -14.02 -3.64 28.84
N GLY A 765 -13.26 -3.10 29.79
CA GLY A 765 -11.96 -3.65 30.17
C GLY A 765 -12.07 -5.07 30.72
N LEU A 766 -13.16 -5.38 31.44
CA LEU A 766 -13.43 -6.75 31.89
C LEU A 766 -13.60 -7.68 30.70
N THR A 767 -14.48 -7.34 29.75
CA THR A 767 -14.75 -8.18 28.57
C THR A 767 -13.48 -8.41 27.75
N PHE A 768 -12.74 -7.36 27.42
CA PHE A 768 -11.47 -7.48 26.68
C PHE A 768 -10.43 -8.30 27.45
N ALA A 769 -10.33 -8.15 28.77
CA ALA A 769 -9.39 -8.92 29.56
C ALA A 769 -9.80 -10.40 29.70
N THR A 770 -11.10 -10.72 29.73
CA THR A 770 -11.57 -12.11 29.71
C THR A 770 -11.28 -12.83 28.41
N GLU A 771 -11.01 -12.08 27.32
CA GLU A 771 -10.54 -12.61 26.05
C GLU A 771 -9.00 -12.66 26.00
N ALA A 772 -8.33 -11.55 26.32
CA ALA A 772 -6.86 -11.42 26.18
C ALA A 772 -6.06 -12.28 27.18
N VAL A 773 -6.53 -12.44 28.42
CA VAL A 773 -5.80 -13.18 29.46
C VAL A 773 -5.71 -14.69 29.17
N PRO A 774 -6.76 -15.38 28.70
CA PRO A 774 -6.63 -16.74 28.17
C PRO A 774 -5.53 -16.87 27.12
N PHE A 775 -5.45 -15.94 26.16
CA PHE A 775 -4.38 -15.95 25.14
C PHE A 775 -2.99 -15.72 25.74
N CYS A 776 -2.85 -14.83 26.72
CA CYS A 776 -1.59 -14.59 27.41
C CYS A 776 -1.08 -15.80 28.22
N LEU A 777 -1.99 -16.71 28.59
CA LEU A 777 -1.71 -17.88 29.42
C LEU A 777 -1.64 -19.19 28.61
N LEU A 778 -1.82 -19.11 27.29
CA LEU A 778 -1.64 -20.25 26.39
C LEU A 778 -0.21 -20.78 26.49
N ASP A 779 -0.09 -22.10 26.58
CA ASP A 779 1.21 -22.74 26.39
C ASP A 779 1.67 -22.52 24.93
N PRO A 780 2.95 -22.22 24.66
CA PRO A 780 3.45 -22.08 23.29
C PRO A 780 3.22 -23.30 22.39
N SER A 781 3.03 -24.51 22.96
CA SER A 781 2.63 -25.70 22.20
C SER A 781 1.15 -25.74 21.83
N GLN A 782 0.33 -24.91 22.48
CA GLN A 782 -1.09 -24.70 22.23
C GLN A 782 -1.33 -23.37 21.48
N SER A 783 -0.28 -22.60 21.19
CA SER A 783 -0.41 -21.43 20.33
C SER A 783 -0.84 -21.89 18.94
N PHE A 784 -1.92 -21.32 18.45
CA PHE A 784 -2.41 -21.59 17.12
C PHE A 784 -1.52 -20.86 16.12
N ASP A 785 -1.01 -21.62 15.16
CA ASP A 785 -0.44 -21.06 13.94
C ASP A 785 -1.62 -20.77 13.00
N LEU A 786 -1.91 -19.48 12.83
CA LEU A 786 -2.99 -19.01 11.96
C LEU A 786 -2.81 -19.54 10.53
N ASP A 787 -1.57 -19.70 10.09
CA ASP A 787 -1.23 -20.20 8.76
C ASP A 787 -1.36 -21.73 8.67
N ALA A 788 -1.15 -22.46 9.78
CA ALA A 788 -1.33 -23.92 9.81
C ALA A 788 -2.80 -24.37 9.89
N ILE A 789 -3.71 -23.52 10.39
CA ILE A 789 -5.12 -23.88 10.60
C ILE A 789 -6.01 -23.41 9.44
N ILE A 790 -5.70 -22.29 8.80
CA ILE A 790 -6.43 -21.78 7.64
C ILE A 790 -5.91 -22.48 6.38
N LYS A 791 -6.35 -23.72 6.17
CA LYS A 791 -5.99 -24.56 5.02
C LYS A 791 -6.98 -24.36 3.87
N GLY A 792 -7.01 -23.18 3.27
CA GLY A 792 -7.82 -22.89 2.09
C GLY A 792 -8.57 -21.56 2.12
N ASP A 793 -9.39 -21.32 1.09
CA ASP A 793 -10.01 -20.03 0.79
C ASP A 793 -11.42 -19.84 1.39
N GLU A 794 -11.91 -20.82 2.16
CA GLU A 794 -13.18 -20.68 2.86
C GLU A 794 -12.98 -19.96 4.20
N ALA A 795 -13.88 -19.03 4.53
CA ALA A 795 -13.89 -18.35 5.82
C ALA A 795 -14.00 -19.38 6.96
N VAL A 796 -12.88 -19.67 7.62
CA VAL A 796 -12.84 -20.57 8.77
C VAL A 796 -13.47 -19.85 9.96
N ASN A 797 -14.37 -20.54 10.66
CA ASN A 797 -14.97 -19.99 11.88
C ASN A 797 -13.87 -19.80 12.92
N ILE A 798 -13.69 -18.58 13.43
CA ILE A 798 -12.64 -18.27 14.40
C ILE A 798 -12.77 -19.11 15.68
N ALA A 799 -13.99 -19.57 16.01
CA ALA A 799 -14.22 -20.52 17.10
C ALA A 799 -13.63 -21.91 16.82
N ASP A 800 -13.53 -22.33 15.57
CA ASP A 800 -12.94 -23.61 15.15
C ASP A 800 -11.40 -23.52 15.08
N VAL A 801 -10.87 -22.30 14.90
CA VAL A 801 -9.43 -21.98 14.95
C VAL A 801 -8.94 -21.85 16.39
N TRP A 802 -9.71 -21.20 17.26
CA TRP A 802 -9.39 -21.03 18.66
C TRP A 802 -9.70 -22.32 19.46
N SER A 803 -8.77 -23.28 19.41
CA SER A 803 -8.77 -24.48 20.24
C SER A 803 -8.32 -24.16 21.67
N LEU A 804 -9.05 -23.27 22.35
CA LEU A 804 -8.77 -22.88 23.73
C LEU A 804 -9.32 -23.94 24.69
N SER A 805 -8.45 -24.57 25.46
CA SER A 805 -8.82 -25.41 26.60
C SER A 805 -8.94 -24.59 27.87
N ASN A 806 -9.59 -25.16 28.89
CA ASN A 806 -9.57 -24.58 30.23
C ASN A 806 -8.13 -24.42 30.74
N ILE A 807 -7.87 -23.34 31.47
CA ILE A 807 -6.55 -23.07 32.04
C ILE A 807 -6.21 -24.13 33.11
N GLU A 808 -5.14 -24.87 32.90
CA GLU A 808 -4.73 -26.01 33.75
C GLU A 808 -4.05 -25.57 35.05
N THR A 809 -3.32 -24.46 35.02
CA THR A 809 -2.58 -23.97 36.19
C THR A 809 -3.50 -23.19 37.12
N SER A 810 -3.38 -23.43 38.43
CA SER A 810 -4.15 -22.67 39.44
C SER A 810 -3.78 -21.18 39.41
N SER A 811 -2.49 -20.84 39.22
CA SER A 811 -2.05 -19.45 39.09
C SER A 811 -2.65 -18.75 37.86
N GLY A 812 -2.77 -19.44 36.72
CA GLY A 812 -3.42 -18.90 35.52
C GLY A 812 -4.93 -18.73 35.70
N ARG A 813 -5.61 -19.70 36.31
CA ARG A 813 -7.03 -19.57 36.65
C ARG A 813 -7.29 -18.44 37.63
N GLN A 814 -6.44 -18.28 38.65
CA GLN A 814 -6.53 -17.17 39.60
C GLN A 814 -6.39 -15.84 38.87
N ARG A 815 -5.39 -15.69 37.98
CA ARG A 815 -5.22 -14.47 37.18
C ARG A 815 -6.48 -14.05 36.43
N LEU A 816 -7.20 -15.01 35.83
CA LEU A 816 -8.45 -14.75 35.12
C LEU A 816 -9.64 -14.50 36.07
N ALA A 817 -9.82 -15.34 37.08
CA ALA A 817 -10.95 -15.24 38.01
C ALA A 817 -10.89 -13.97 38.88
N ASP A 818 -9.69 -13.55 39.28
CA ASP A 818 -9.44 -12.35 40.08
C ASP A 818 -9.89 -11.05 39.40
N ILE A 819 -10.01 -11.03 38.07
CA ILE A 819 -10.51 -9.89 37.31
C ILE A 819 -12.02 -9.77 37.55
N ILE A 820 -12.74 -10.89 37.44
CA ILE A 820 -14.20 -10.94 37.61
C ILE A 820 -14.58 -10.71 39.07
N VAL A 821 -13.82 -11.29 40.01
CA VAL A 821 -13.98 -11.02 41.45
C VAL A 821 -13.84 -9.53 41.73
N HIS A 822 -12.78 -8.89 41.22
CA HIS A 822 -12.59 -7.45 41.41
C HIS A 822 -13.72 -6.61 40.77
N ALA A 823 -14.20 -7.01 39.58
CA ALA A 823 -15.31 -6.32 38.91
C ALA A 823 -16.60 -6.38 39.73
N VAL A 824 -16.90 -7.53 40.35
CA VAL A 824 -18.07 -7.73 41.20
C VAL A 824 -17.93 -7.00 42.54
N GLU A 825 -16.78 -7.10 43.21
CA GLU A 825 -16.50 -6.39 44.47
C GLU A 825 -16.66 -4.87 44.32
N ASN A 826 -16.37 -4.34 43.13
CA ASN A 826 -16.50 -2.93 42.82
C ASN A 826 -17.82 -2.56 42.13
N GLY A 827 -18.72 -3.49 41.83
CA GLY A 827 -20.00 -3.22 41.18
C GLY A 827 -19.87 -2.68 39.75
N TYR A 828 -18.87 -3.15 39.00
CA TYR A 828 -18.71 -2.90 37.56
C TYR A 828 -19.46 -3.91 36.69
N LEU A 829 -19.65 -5.11 37.25
CA LEU A 829 -20.54 -6.16 36.76
C LEU A 829 -21.87 -6.06 37.51
#